data_AF-A0A6I1MWX5-F1
#
_entry.id   AF-A0A6I1MWX5-F1
#
_cell.length_a   1.000
_cell.length_b   1.000
_cell.length_c   1.000
_cell.angle_alpha   90.00
_cell.angle_beta   90.00
_cell.angle_gamma   90.00
#
_symmetry.space_group_name_H-M   'P 1'
#
loop_
_entity.id
_entity.type
_entity.pdbx_description
1 polymer ?
#
loop_
_entity_poly.entity_id
_entity_poly.type
_entity_poly.pdbx_seq_one_letter_code
_entity_poly.pdbx_strand_id
1 'polypeptide(L)'
;MQRILAIALLLFSSLTAPVAGAAPQAQPQPDAGMVLDLAGQWRFALDRQDTGVQQQWFKQDLQDRIALPGILQAQGYGDDIGTGTPWVLSLYDKQWQLREDYKTHTTPGQVKVPFLSQPPKHYLGAAWYQRDIDIPVVAGSRGDVPKGWRGQRVVLHLERPRWGSTVWVDDRQVGSNLSLVAEHEYDLGLLAPGRHRISIRVDNRMLMAYRPDAHSVSDSLGMSWNGIIGKLELRATSPVWIDDAQVYPNVQDRTALVKIKIGNAGGRAGSGAITANGVRHPVRWNESGGGAEFTVKFAANAQTWDEFHPVLHDLRLQLQGPNAAHTKNVRFGFAQIAAVGKDFVLNGRTIFLRGTHHGGDFPLTGYPPTDLAYWRKIIQINKDWGINHIRFHSFCPPEAAFQAADELGVYLQPEPGMWNDVSPGTAMEAMLYEETDRMIRAYGNHPSFLLLSPSNEPKGKWKEAFDKWIAHYRQADPRRLYTNGTGHTEKQVPGLAEGTDYLAMQRIGPKPLRGERGWFGRDYGASLEGVNVPVVSHETGQWVAYPDYDIVDKFTGYLRPGNYEIFRDSLARHGMAARNKDFAWASGKFQVQAYKEEIEANLRTPGLGGYQLLDLHDYLGQGTALVGVLDTFWEPKGYVTAPEFRRFNGETVPLARLSKRVYTTTDSLTVPVEVAHFGAAPLVDAQPRWQLLDDAGQVAASGAFARQTIAIGKNIALGTIELPLRDLAAPRTYRLEVTIDGAVNGTPAGAPRVAGQNDWRIWVYPAAATNKAEPADVLVTRSWNAAEARLAQGGKVLYLPLAADLDWSGPPLDSVPVFWNRLMNPAWSRTLGVAIDNRHPALAHFPTDRFNDWQWTELIKGARTINLDKLPAALQPIVQPVDDWNRNYKLGLLVEAKVGNGRLMIASADLVSNLDQRIVARQLRKSVLDYMASSRFEPQVAVSAFEVRLALFDTLVMKKLGAQAAGDNNPAYAIDGDPNTFWSAGDQKAQRMPQALTITLARPASFSGLVLMPRQNHRDHEGDVREYLVETSDDGAHWQELQRGALVSTYDQQRIAFGRNVTARQLRFTALSGFGADNTAALAELALVYMGAPLPENSGAVDYKRVQSASSDIDENIGPAEPKKPAK
;
A
#
# COMPACT_ATOMS: atom_id res chain seq x y z
N MET A 1 -10.77 35.91 -27.15
CA MET A 1 -10.57 34.62 -26.45
C MET A 1 -11.92 33.94 -26.24
N GLN A 2 -12.59 33.56 -27.34
CA GLN A 2 -13.85 32.77 -27.35
C GLN A 2 -14.17 32.24 -28.78
N ARG A 3 -13.16 32.17 -29.66
CA ARG A 3 -13.28 31.67 -31.05
C ARG A 3 -12.15 30.73 -31.50
N ILE A 4 -11.37 30.19 -30.55
CA ILE A 4 -10.30 29.21 -30.83
C ILE A 4 -10.66 27.80 -30.31
N LEU A 5 -11.79 27.64 -29.61
CA LEU A 5 -12.24 26.35 -29.05
C LEU A 5 -13.05 25.48 -30.02
N ALA A 6 -13.40 25.96 -31.22
CA ALA A 6 -14.31 25.27 -32.14
C ALA A 6 -13.62 24.49 -33.27
N ILE A 7 -12.28 24.52 -33.38
CA ILE A 7 -11.53 23.86 -34.46
C ILE A 7 -10.71 22.64 -33.96
N ALA A 8 -10.59 22.45 -32.64
CA ALA A 8 -9.87 21.30 -32.07
C ALA A 8 -10.72 20.02 -31.91
N LEU A 9 -12.04 20.07 -32.17
CA LEU A 9 -12.96 18.95 -31.94
C LEU A 9 -13.32 18.10 -33.19
N LEU A 10 -12.70 18.35 -34.35
CA LEU A 10 -13.07 17.69 -35.62
C LEU A 10 -11.92 16.90 -36.30
N LEU A 11 -10.81 16.64 -35.62
CA LEU A 11 -9.66 15.89 -36.19
C LEU A 11 -9.26 14.61 -35.42
N PHE A 12 -10.11 14.11 -34.52
CA PHE A 12 -9.87 12.86 -33.79
C PHE A 12 -10.85 11.72 -34.14
N SER A 13 -11.43 11.75 -35.34
CA SER A 13 -12.40 10.74 -35.78
C SER A 13 -12.15 10.27 -37.20
N SER A 14 -11.01 9.63 -37.45
CA SER A 14 -10.85 8.66 -38.55
C SER A 14 -9.44 8.08 -38.56
N LEU A 15 -9.26 6.88 -37.99
CA LEU A 15 -8.37 5.80 -38.49
C LEU A 15 -8.31 4.67 -37.44
N THR A 16 -9.42 3.93 -37.31
CA THR A 16 -9.42 2.55 -36.82
C THR A 16 -10.32 1.75 -37.74
N ALA A 17 -9.73 1.02 -38.70
CA ALA A 17 -10.46 -0.02 -39.40
C ALA A 17 -10.79 -1.12 -38.36
N PRO A 18 -12.04 -1.58 -38.25
CA PRO A 18 -12.38 -2.66 -37.35
C PRO A 18 -11.83 -3.95 -37.95
N VAL A 19 -10.91 -4.61 -37.25
CA VAL A 19 -10.73 -6.05 -37.45
C VAL A 19 -12.04 -6.67 -36.96
N ALA A 20 -12.76 -7.34 -37.86
CA ALA A 20 -14.00 -8.03 -37.56
C ALA A 20 -13.74 -9.22 -36.63
N GLY A 21 -13.56 -8.95 -35.34
CA GLY A 21 -13.74 -9.91 -34.25
C GLY A 21 -15.24 -10.03 -33.98
N ALA A 22 -15.72 -11.27 -33.88
CA ALA A 22 -17.11 -11.55 -33.53
C ALA A 22 -17.52 -10.76 -32.29
N ALA A 23 -18.65 -10.04 -32.38
CA ALA A 23 -19.22 -9.33 -31.24
C ALA A 23 -19.42 -10.32 -30.07
N PRO A 24 -19.07 -9.96 -28.83
CA PRO A 24 -19.39 -10.79 -27.67
C PRO A 24 -20.91 -10.94 -27.61
N GLN A 25 -21.38 -12.16 -27.85
CA GLN A 25 -22.79 -12.49 -27.65
C GLN A 25 -23.09 -12.29 -26.17
N ALA A 26 -24.04 -11.39 -25.90
CA ALA A 26 -24.62 -11.23 -24.58
C ALA A 26 -25.10 -12.60 -24.06
N GLN A 27 -24.86 -12.86 -22.77
CA GLN A 27 -25.33 -14.09 -22.13
C GLN A 27 -26.83 -14.28 -22.44
N PRO A 28 -27.27 -15.44 -22.96
CA PRO A 28 -28.68 -15.74 -22.98
C PRO A 28 -29.14 -15.85 -21.53
N GLN A 29 -29.97 -14.89 -21.11
CA GLN A 29 -30.63 -14.89 -19.81
C GLN A 29 -31.38 -16.22 -19.61
N PRO A 30 -31.51 -16.71 -18.36
CA PRO A 30 -32.50 -17.74 -18.06
C PRO A 30 -33.87 -17.31 -18.63
N ASP A 31 -34.71 -18.26 -19.07
CA ASP A 31 -36.05 -17.96 -19.58
C ASP A 31 -36.71 -16.90 -18.69
N ALA A 32 -36.99 -15.72 -19.24
CA ALA A 32 -37.35 -14.52 -18.46
C ALA A 32 -38.57 -14.68 -17.53
N GLY A 33 -39.33 -15.78 -17.66
CA GLY A 33 -40.41 -16.14 -16.74
C GLY A 33 -40.05 -17.00 -15.53
N MET A 34 -38.78 -17.40 -15.38
CA MET A 34 -38.29 -18.27 -14.29
C MET A 34 -37.41 -17.52 -13.28
N VAL A 35 -37.25 -16.21 -13.41
CA VAL A 35 -36.53 -15.37 -12.45
C VAL A 35 -37.42 -14.21 -12.04
N LEU A 36 -37.48 -13.91 -10.75
CA LEU A 36 -38.17 -12.76 -10.19
C LEU A 36 -37.16 -11.87 -9.47
N ASP A 37 -36.90 -10.68 -10.03
CA ASP A 37 -36.06 -9.66 -9.42
C ASP A 37 -36.74 -9.05 -8.18
N LEU A 38 -36.00 -8.97 -7.08
CA LEU A 38 -36.44 -8.40 -5.81
C LEU A 38 -35.71 -7.09 -5.46
N ALA A 39 -35.04 -6.44 -6.41
CA ALA A 39 -34.55 -5.08 -6.26
C ALA A 39 -35.73 -4.10 -6.05
N GLY A 40 -35.48 -3.01 -5.31
CA GLY A 40 -36.45 -1.97 -4.99
C GLY A 40 -36.61 -1.73 -3.49
N GLN A 41 -37.80 -1.28 -3.09
CA GLN A 41 -38.10 -0.92 -1.70
C GLN A 41 -38.48 -2.14 -0.87
N TRP A 42 -37.88 -2.22 0.32
CA TRP A 42 -38.13 -3.24 1.34
C TRP A 42 -38.61 -2.57 2.63
N ARG A 43 -39.46 -3.26 3.39
CA ARG A 43 -39.74 -2.90 4.78
C ARG A 43 -38.51 -3.22 5.62
N PHE A 44 -38.21 -2.36 6.59
CA PHE A 44 -36.92 -2.37 7.26
C PHE A 44 -37.04 -2.07 8.76
N ALA A 45 -36.11 -2.63 9.55
CA ALA A 45 -35.91 -2.24 10.94
C ALA A 45 -34.47 -2.54 11.39
N LEU A 46 -33.88 -1.63 12.16
CA LEU A 46 -32.63 -1.88 12.90
C LEU A 46 -32.92 -2.70 14.16
N ASP A 47 -32.23 -3.81 14.35
CA ASP A 47 -32.37 -4.68 15.52
C ASP A 47 -31.20 -4.48 16.48
N ARG A 48 -31.16 -3.28 17.09
CA ARG A 48 -30.06 -2.82 17.94
C ARG A 48 -29.81 -3.72 19.14
N GLN A 49 -30.88 -4.30 19.70
CA GLN A 49 -30.83 -5.16 20.87
C GLN A 49 -30.84 -6.66 20.51
N ASP A 50 -30.83 -7.01 19.22
CA ASP A 50 -30.89 -8.40 18.74
C ASP A 50 -32.10 -9.18 19.29
N THR A 51 -33.26 -8.55 19.31
CA THR A 51 -34.52 -9.10 19.86
C THR A 51 -35.52 -9.54 18.80
N GLY A 52 -35.26 -9.25 17.51
CA GLY A 52 -36.23 -9.45 16.44
C GLY A 52 -36.65 -10.91 16.23
N VAL A 53 -35.75 -11.88 16.48
CA VAL A 53 -36.09 -13.31 16.43
C VAL A 53 -37.04 -13.66 17.58
N GLN A 54 -36.71 -13.23 18.80
CA GLN A 54 -37.52 -13.48 20.01
C GLN A 54 -38.92 -12.85 19.90
N GLN A 55 -38.99 -11.62 19.36
CA GLN A 55 -40.24 -10.89 19.16
C GLN A 55 -40.97 -11.25 17.86
N GLN A 56 -40.46 -12.22 17.11
CA GLN A 56 -41.06 -12.74 15.87
C GLN A 56 -41.34 -11.65 14.83
N TRP A 57 -40.37 -10.75 14.59
CA TRP A 57 -40.52 -9.64 13.64
C TRP A 57 -40.84 -10.11 12.22
N PHE A 58 -40.45 -11.33 11.83
CA PHE A 58 -40.84 -11.96 10.56
C PHE A 58 -42.36 -12.09 10.37
N LYS A 59 -43.16 -12.10 11.45
CA LYS A 59 -44.63 -12.16 11.42
C LYS A 59 -45.32 -10.78 11.36
N GLN A 60 -44.58 -9.71 11.63
CA GLN A 60 -45.12 -8.37 11.77
C GLN A 60 -44.63 -7.48 10.62
N ASP A 61 -45.34 -6.40 10.33
CA ASP A 61 -44.86 -5.41 9.34
C ASP A 61 -43.82 -4.49 9.98
N LEU A 62 -42.63 -4.44 9.36
CA LEU A 62 -41.61 -3.46 9.74
C LEU A 62 -41.98 -2.04 9.28
N GLN A 63 -41.66 -1.06 10.11
CA GLN A 63 -42.13 0.32 9.96
C GLN A 63 -41.34 1.11 8.93
N ASP A 64 -40.01 0.96 8.90
CA ASP A 64 -39.16 1.75 8.03
C ASP A 64 -39.09 1.18 6.60
N ARG A 65 -38.45 1.91 5.70
CA ARG A 65 -38.24 1.52 4.30
C ARG A 65 -36.80 1.71 3.88
N ILE A 66 -36.28 0.78 3.09
CA ILE A 66 -34.92 0.82 2.57
C ILE A 66 -34.87 0.29 1.14
N ALA A 67 -33.99 0.84 0.31
CA ALA A 67 -33.72 0.30 -1.02
C ALA A 67 -32.69 -0.83 -0.95
N LEU A 68 -32.95 -1.93 -1.64
CA LEU A 68 -31.97 -2.96 -1.97
C LEU A 68 -31.90 -3.15 -3.50
N PRO A 69 -30.74 -3.47 -4.08
CA PRO A 69 -29.45 -3.60 -3.41
C PRO A 69 -28.88 -2.27 -2.89
N GLY A 70 -28.11 -2.36 -1.81
CA GLY A 70 -27.51 -1.22 -1.12
C GLY A 70 -27.14 -1.53 0.32
N ILE A 71 -26.57 -0.53 1.00
CA ILE A 71 -26.19 -0.60 2.41
C ILE A 71 -26.99 0.42 3.23
N LEU A 72 -27.24 0.12 4.50
CA LEU A 72 -28.06 0.96 5.37
C LEU A 72 -27.38 2.29 5.74
N GLN A 73 -26.05 2.26 5.91
CA GLN A 73 -25.28 3.43 6.33
C GLN A 73 -25.31 4.54 5.28
N ALA A 74 -25.24 4.17 3.99
CA ALA A 74 -25.33 5.10 2.87
C ALA A 74 -26.73 5.71 2.70
N GLN A 75 -27.77 5.06 3.26
CA GLN A 75 -29.17 5.52 3.21
C GLN A 75 -29.57 6.30 4.48
N GLY A 76 -28.62 6.64 5.35
CA GLY A 76 -28.83 7.47 6.53
C GLY A 76 -29.19 6.71 7.81
N TYR A 77 -29.24 5.38 7.78
CA TYR A 77 -29.48 4.55 8.96
C TYR A 77 -28.18 4.28 9.73
N GLY A 78 -28.28 4.15 11.05
CA GLY A 78 -27.14 3.95 11.95
C GLY A 78 -26.88 5.18 12.84
N ASP A 79 -25.73 5.18 13.49
CA ASP A 79 -25.33 6.20 14.46
C ASP A 79 -24.38 7.21 13.83
N ASP A 80 -24.49 8.48 14.21
CA ASP A 80 -23.52 9.50 13.81
C ASP A 80 -22.15 9.17 14.40
N ILE A 81 -21.10 9.42 13.62
CA ILE A 81 -19.73 9.16 14.08
C ILE A 81 -19.31 10.18 15.16
N GLY A 82 -18.59 9.68 16.16
CA GLY A 82 -17.97 10.45 17.23
C GLY A 82 -16.60 9.91 17.63
N THR A 83 -15.95 10.54 18.60
CA THR A 83 -14.65 10.10 19.13
C THR A 83 -14.69 8.72 19.81
N GLY A 84 -15.87 8.30 20.29
CA GLY A 84 -16.11 6.99 20.89
C GLY A 84 -16.73 5.95 19.95
N THR A 85 -16.71 6.16 18.63
CA THR A 85 -17.28 5.20 17.66
C THR A 85 -16.60 3.84 17.81
N PRO A 86 -17.36 2.73 17.91
CA PRO A 86 -16.80 1.40 18.11
C PRO A 86 -16.37 0.77 16.77
N TRP A 87 -15.25 1.22 16.23
CA TRP A 87 -14.69 0.70 14.99
C TRP A 87 -14.28 -0.77 15.11
N VAL A 88 -14.38 -1.52 14.02
CA VAL A 88 -13.75 -2.85 13.87
C VAL A 88 -12.23 -2.72 13.71
N LEU A 89 -11.78 -1.65 13.04
CA LEU A 89 -10.36 -1.30 12.92
C LEU A 89 -9.73 -1.10 14.31
N SER A 90 -8.50 -1.58 14.50
CA SER A 90 -7.77 -1.47 15.78
C SER A 90 -7.51 -0.02 16.25
N LEU A 91 -7.55 0.95 15.32
CA LEU A 91 -7.14 2.37 15.39
C LEU A 91 -5.66 2.60 15.78
N TYR A 92 -5.07 1.70 16.56
CA TYR A 92 -3.73 1.76 17.13
C TYR A 92 -3.61 2.90 18.17
N ASP A 93 -3.71 4.17 17.76
CA ASP A 93 -3.87 5.30 18.69
C ASP A 93 -5.32 5.45 19.16
N LYS A 94 -5.70 4.67 20.17
CA LYS A 94 -7.07 4.66 20.73
C LYS A 94 -7.46 5.97 21.42
N GLN A 95 -6.49 6.83 21.70
CA GLN A 95 -6.68 8.09 22.40
C GLN A 95 -6.31 9.29 21.54
N TRP A 96 -6.35 9.15 20.21
CA TRP A 96 -6.00 10.19 19.25
C TRP A 96 -6.73 11.52 19.51
N GLN A 97 -7.96 11.48 20.05
CA GLN A 97 -8.74 12.66 20.43
C GLN A 97 -8.10 13.49 21.56
N LEU A 98 -7.17 12.90 22.33
CA LEU A 98 -6.42 13.58 23.38
C LEU A 98 -5.14 14.25 22.84
N ARG A 99 -4.67 13.88 21.65
CA ARG A 99 -3.48 14.47 21.04
C ARG A 99 -3.74 15.91 20.64
N GLU A 100 -2.76 16.76 20.93
CA GLU A 100 -2.85 18.19 20.62
C GLU A 100 -3.11 18.42 19.12
N ASP A 101 -2.46 17.62 18.27
CA ASP A 101 -2.51 17.72 16.80
C ASP A 101 -3.92 17.54 16.22
N TYR A 102 -4.80 16.84 16.94
CA TYR A 102 -6.13 16.45 16.44
C TYR A 102 -7.29 17.10 17.18
N LYS A 103 -7.06 17.87 18.25
CA LYS A 103 -8.13 18.46 19.09
C LYS A 103 -9.18 19.23 18.29
N THR A 104 -8.76 19.97 17.27
CA THR A 104 -9.66 20.77 16.40
C THR A 104 -10.63 19.92 15.58
N HIS A 105 -10.42 18.60 15.52
CA HIS A 105 -11.21 17.65 14.75
C HIS A 105 -12.06 16.72 15.62
N THR A 106 -12.25 17.05 16.90
CA THR A 106 -12.97 16.21 17.87
C THR A 106 -14.38 16.73 18.23
N THR A 107 -14.79 17.85 17.66
CA THR A 107 -16.10 18.48 17.92
C THR A 107 -17.25 17.54 17.52
N PRO A 108 -18.20 17.23 18.41
CA PRO A 108 -19.37 16.40 18.10
C PRO A 108 -20.10 16.88 16.84
N GLY A 109 -20.44 15.96 15.93
CA GLY A 109 -21.06 16.26 14.64
C GLY A 109 -20.11 16.73 13.53
N GLN A 110 -18.83 16.99 13.86
CA GLN A 110 -17.78 17.39 12.90
C GLN A 110 -16.49 16.58 13.11
N VAL A 111 -16.59 15.40 13.73
CA VAL A 111 -15.44 14.56 14.05
C VAL A 111 -14.76 14.10 12.79
N LYS A 112 -13.43 14.25 12.72
CA LYS A 112 -12.59 13.65 11.67
C LYS A 112 -11.59 12.71 12.32
N VAL A 113 -11.46 11.50 11.78
CA VAL A 113 -10.61 10.45 12.32
C VAL A 113 -9.31 10.42 11.52
N PRO A 114 -8.12 10.48 12.16
CA PRO A 114 -6.85 10.54 11.44
C PRO A 114 -6.46 9.24 10.71
N PHE A 115 -7.03 8.09 11.09
CA PHE A 115 -6.60 6.76 10.63
C PHE A 115 -7.35 6.19 9.43
N LEU A 116 -8.50 6.75 9.05
CA LEU A 116 -9.30 6.21 7.95
C LEU A 116 -10.13 7.30 7.26
N SER A 117 -10.47 7.06 6.00
CA SER A 117 -11.59 7.73 5.36
C SER A 117 -12.89 7.12 5.89
N GLN A 118 -13.69 7.94 6.57
CA GLN A 118 -14.75 7.50 7.48
C GLN A 118 -16.13 7.48 6.82
N PRO A 119 -17.02 6.53 7.20
CA PRO A 119 -18.40 6.56 6.76
C PRO A 119 -19.19 7.70 7.44
N PRO A 120 -20.31 8.16 6.87
CA PRO A 120 -21.15 9.20 7.47
C PRO A 120 -21.93 8.68 8.68
N LYS A 121 -22.22 7.38 8.72
CA LYS A 121 -22.96 6.67 9.77
C LYS A 121 -22.24 5.35 10.05
N HIS A 122 -22.25 4.91 11.31
CA HIS A 122 -21.70 3.61 11.72
C HIS A 122 -22.78 2.74 12.37
N TYR A 123 -22.75 1.43 12.10
CA TYR A 123 -23.68 0.47 12.71
C TYR A 123 -23.10 -0.94 12.68
N LEU A 124 -23.03 -1.59 13.85
CA LEU A 124 -22.70 -3.01 14.02
C LEU A 124 -23.86 -3.69 14.75
N GLY A 125 -24.59 -4.55 14.05
CA GLY A 125 -25.77 -5.20 14.60
C GLY A 125 -26.58 -5.96 13.55
N ALA A 126 -27.69 -6.54 14.00
CA ALA A 126 -28.65 -7.14 13.11
C ALA A 126 -29.58 -6.09 12.49
N ALA A 127 -30.01 -6.32 11.26
CA ALA A 127 -31.05 -5.54 10.60
C ALA A 127 -31.99 -6.48 9.84
N TRP A 128 -33.27 -6.11 9.77
CA TRP A 128 -34.31 -6.91 9.13
C TRP A 128 -34.81 -6.25 7.87
N TYR A 129 -34.97 -7.04 6.81
CA TYR A 129 -35.46 -6.65 5.50
C TYR A 129 -36.66 -7.53 5.16
N GLN A 130 -37.80 -6.93 4.86
CA GLN A 130 -39.05 -7.62 4.53
C GLN A 130 -39.65 -7.19 3.20
N ARG A 131 -40.09 -8.15 2.41
CA ARG A 131 -40.85 -7.91 1.19
C ARG A 131 -41.90 -8.99 1.00
N ASP A 132 -43.09 -8.57 0.62
CA ASP A 132 -44.09 -9.52 0.13
C ASP A 132 -43.90 -9.71 -1.37
N ILE A 133 -44.02 -10.95 -1.81
CA ILE A 133 -43.86 -11.39 -3.18
C ILE A 133 -45.07 -12.21 -3.59
N ASP A 134 -45.40 -12.20 -4.87
CA ASP A 134 -46.46 -13.02 -5.43
C ASP A 134 -45.85 -14.12 -6.29
N ILE A 135 -46.02 -15.38 -5.88
CA ILE A 135 -45.66 -16.54 -6.69
C ILE A 135 -46.77 -16.74 -7.74
N PRO A 136 -46.48 -16.59 -9.04
CA PRO A 136 -47.51 -16.46 -10.07
C PRO A 136 -48.37 -17.73 -10.21
N VAL A 137 -49.68 -17.53 -10.34
CA VAL A 137 -50.66 -18.55 -10.74
C VAL A 137 -50.71 -18.60 -12.27
N VAL A 138 -50.44 -19.74 -12.90
CA VAL A 138 -50.69 -19.86 -14.35
C VAL A 138 -52.17 -20.13 -14.57
N ALA A 139 -52.86 -19.18 -15.20
CA ALA A 139 -54.05 -19.46 -15.99
C ALA A 139 -53.68 -19.26 -17.47
N GLY A 140 -53.65 -20.35 -18.24
CA GLY A 140 -53.40 -20.27 -19.69
C GLY A 140 -54.64 -19.79 -20.43
N SER A 141 -54.46 -18.85 -21.38
CA SER A 141 -55.14 -18.83 -22.69
C SER A 141 -54.77 -17.58 -23.51
N ARG A 142 -53.59 -17.57 -24.14
CA ARG A 142 -53.29 -17.08 -25.51
C ARG A 142 -51.78 -16.84 -25.67
N GLY A 143 -51.17 -17.58 -26.59
CA GLY A 143 -49.98 -17.15 -27.33
C GLY A 143 -48.65 -17.24 -26.60
N ASP A 144 -48.33 -16.29 -25.71
CA ASP A 144 -46.93 -15.91 -25.47
C ASP A 144 -46.63 -15.52 -24.01
N VAL A 145 -46.80 -16.45 -23.04
CA VAL A 145 -46.43 -16.23 -21.61
C VAL A 145 -45.76 -17.48 -20.98
N PRO A 146 -44.73 -17.33 -20.11
CA PRO A 146 -43.85 -18.44 -19.68
C PRO A 146 -44.50 -19.53 -18.82
N LYS A 147 -43.90 -20.72 -18.82
CA LYS A 147 -44.24 -21.86 -17.93
C LYS A 147 -44.25 -21.41 -16.46
N GLY A 148 -45.26 -21.79 -15.70
CA GLY A 148 -45.44 -21.37 -14.31
C GLY A 148 -44.46 -21.91 -13.28
N TRP A 149 -44.47 -21.26 -12.11
CA TRP A 149 -43.71 -21.63 -10.92
C TRP A 149 -44.35 -22.77 -10.10
N ARG A 150 -45.61 -23.11 -10.37
CA ARG A 150 -46.30 -24.21 -9.69
C ARG A 150 -45.57 -25.53 -9.93
N GLY A 151 -45.20 -26.21 -8.85
CA GLY A 151 -44.47 -27.48 -8.93
C GLY A 151 -42.99 -27.33 -9.31
N GLN A 152 -42.48 -26.10 -9.36
CA GLN A 152 -41.06 -25.81 -9.49
C GLN A 152 -40.44 -25.58 -8.11
N ARG A 153 -39.16 -25.90 -8.00
CA ARG A 153 -38.32 -25.52 -6.87
C ARG A 153 -38.02 -24.02 -6.97
N VAL A 154 -38.09 -23.31 -5.85
CA VAL A 154 -37.77 -21.88 -5.76
C VAL A 154 -36.52 -21.70 -4.91
N VAL A 155 -35.56 -20.94 -5.42
CA VAL A 155 -34.33 -20.57 -4.71
C VAL A 155 -34.27 -19.06 -4.56
N LEU A 156 -33.93 -18.59 -3.36
CA LEU A 156 -33.55 -17.21 -3.14
C LEU A 156 -32.04 -17.07 -3.30
N HIS A 157 -31.62 -16.20 -4.21
CA HIS A 157 -30.22 -15.86 -4.47
C HIS A 157 -29.94 -14.44 -3.98
N LEU A 158 -28.98 -14.31 -3.06
CA LEU A 158 -28.44 -13.04 -2.59
C LEU A 158 -26.96 -12.96 -3.01
N GLU A 159 -26.61 -12.10 -3.95
CA GLU A 159 -25.25 -12.07 -4.51
C GLU A 159 -24.20 -11.71 -3.45
N ARG A 160 -24.47 -10.72 -2.60
CA ARG A 160 -23.49 -10.27 -1.60
C ARG A 160 -24.07 -9.62 -0.34
N PRO A 161 -24.66 -10.41 0.57
CA PRO A 161 -24.94 -9.97 1.94
C PRO A 161 -23.65 -9.79 2.75
N ARG A 162 -23.68 -8.96 3.79
CA ARG A 162 -22.61 -8.88 4.79
C ARG A 162 -23.15 -8.94 6.22
N TRP A 163 -22.76 -9.89 7.08
CA TRP A 163 -21.94 -11.08 6.88
C TRP A 163 -22.80 -12.34 7.06
N GLY A 164 -23.50 -12.48 8.18
CA GLY A 164 -24.46 -13.55 8.38
C GLY A 164 -25.83 -13.15 7.83
N SER A 165 -26.52 -14.05 7.14
CA SER A 165 -27.94 -13.88 6.84
C SER A 165 -28.80 -15.06 7.23
N THR A 166 -30.02 -14.79 7.69
CA THR A 166 -31.04 -15.80 8.00
C THR A 166 -32.33 -15.43 7.29
N VAL A 167 -32.99 -16.42 6.67
CA VAL A 167 -34.16 -16.21 5.82
C VAL A 167 -35.38 -16.90 6.40
N TRP A 168 -36.52 -16.21 6.36
CA TRP A 168 -37.86 -16.74 6.62
C TRP A 168 -38.74 -16.56 5.39
N VAL A 169 -39.58 -17.56 5.14
CA VAL A 169 -40.73 -17.47 4.24
C VAL A 169 -41.98 -17.61 5.09
N ASP A 170 -42.80 -16.57 5.08
CA ASP A 170 -43.90 -16.37 6.00
C ASP A 170 -43.41 -16.51 7.45
N ASP A 171 -43.93 -17.50 8.18
CA ASP A 171 -43.58 -17.78 9.57
C ASP A 171 -42.45 -18.81 9.72
N ARG A 172 -41.96 -19.40 8.62
CA ARG A 172 -41.02 -20.52 8.64
C ARG A 172 -39.59 -20.06 8.35
N GLN A 173 -38.68 -20.32 9.29
CA GLN A 173 -37.24 -20.17 9.04
C GLN A 173 -36.78 -21.20 8.01
N VAL A 174 -36.10 -20.73 6.97
CA VAL A 174 -35.55 -21.56 5.89
C VAL A 174 -34.13 -22.01 6.23
N GLY A 175 -33.29 -21.08 6.71
CA GLY A 175 -31.91 -21.39 7.07
C GLY A 175 -31.07 -20.14 7.31
N SER A 176 -29.80 -20.36 7.66
CA SER A 176 -28.79 -19.33 7.85
C SER A 176 -27.58 -19.59 6.95
N ASN A 177 -26.87 -18.53 6.58
CA ASN A 177 -25.62 -18.59 5.84
C ASN A 177 -24.63 -17.57 6.43
N LEU A 178 -23.36 -17.96 6.46
CA LEU A 178 -22.27 -17.18 7.00
C LEU A 178 -21.09 -17.28 6.02
N SER A 179 -20.92 -16.26 5.18
CA SER A 179 -19.82 -16.19 4.22
C SER A 179 -19.48 -14.74 3.88
N LEU A 180 -18.22 -14.49 3.54
CA LEU A 180 -17.74 -13.21 3.00
C LEU A 180 -17.28 -13.33 1.54
N VAL A 181 -17.19 -14.53 0.98
CA VAL A 181 -16.47 -14.76 -0.29
C VAL A 181 -17.39 -15.01 -1.49
N ALA A 182 -18.60 -15.51 -1.27
CA ALA A 182 -19.51 -15.91 -2.34
C ALA A 182 -20.97 -15.58 -1.99
N GLU A 183 -21.87 -15.86 -2.93
CA GLU A 183 -23.30 -15.65 -2.79
C GLU A 183 -23.93 -16.46 -1.65
N HIS A 184 -25.06 -15.97 -1.16
CA HIS A 184 -25.93 -16.72 -0.27
C HIS A 184 -27.15 -17.24 -1.02
N GLU A 185 -27.25 -18.56 -1.13
CA GLU A 185 -28.42 -19.23 -1.71
C GLU A 185 -29.25 -19.97 -0.66
N TYR A 186 -30.57 -19.89 -0.79
CA TYR A 186 -31.52 -20.58 0.08
C TYR A 186 -32.56 -21.34 -0.76
N ASP A 187 -32.64 -22.65 -0.55
CA ASP A 187 -33.69 -23.46 -1.14
C ASP A 187 -35.01 -23.23 -0.39
N LEU A 188 -35.95 -22.52 -1.01
CA LEU A 188 -37.27 -22.27 -0.44
C LEU A 188 -38.21 -23.47 -0.63
N GLY A 189 -37.79 -24.47 -1.41
CA GLY A 189 -38.58 -25.64 -1.76
C GLY A 189 -39.65 -25.34 -2.81
N LEU A 190 -40.77 -26.05 -2.72
CA LEU A 190 -41.94 -25.86 -3.57
C LEU A 190 -42.90 -24.88 -2.90
N LEU A 191 -42.91 -23.62 -3.36
CA LEU A 191 -43.84 -22.61 -2.85
C LEU A 191 -45.21 -22.74 -3.53
N ALA A 192 -46.27 -22.52 -2.74
CA ALA A 192 -47.62 -22.47 -3.27
C ALA A 192 -47.80 -21.20 -4.13
N PRO A 193 -48.65 -21.22 -5.17
CA PRO A 193 -49.03 -19.98 -5.84
C PRO A 193 -49.76 -19.03 -4.89
N GLY A 194 -49.46 -17.74 -4.98
CA GLY A 194 -50.04 -16.69 -4.12
C GLY A 194 -48.99 -15.84 -3.42
N ARG A 195 -49.46 -15.01 -2.49
CA ARG A 195 -48.62 -14.06 -1.76
C ARG A 195 -47.85 -14.75 -0.65
N HIS A 196 -46.55 -14.51 -0.61
CA HIS A 196 -45.64 -14.96 0.44
C HIS A 196 -44.83 -13.77 0.95
N ARG A 197 -44.42 -13.83 2.22
CA ARG A 197 -43.50 -12.85 2.81
C ARG A 197 -42.10 -13.42 2.88
N ILE A 198 -41.12 -12.70 2.36
CA ILE A 198 -39.71 -12.98 2.62
C ILE A 198 -39.23 -12.01 3.69
N SER A 199 -38.68 -12.54 4.78
CA SER A 199 -37.94 -11.77 5.78
C SER A 199 -36.49 -12.23 5.81
N ILE A 200 -35.56 -11.28 5.78
CA ILE A 200 -34.11 -11.53 5.81
C ILE A 200 -33.53 -10.76 7.01
N ARG A 201 -32.89 -11.47 7.93
CA ARG A 201 -32.06 -10.85 8.98
C ARG A 201 -30.62 -10.85 8.49
N VAL A 202 -29.98 -9.69 8.43
CA VAL A 202 -28.55 -9.53 8.07
C VAL A 202 -27.78 -9.01 9.29
N ASP A 203 -26.71 -9.70 9.65
CA ASP A 203 -25.89 -9.43 10.83
C ASP A 203 -24.44 -9.17 10.42
N ASN A 204 -23.98 -7.95 10.69
CA ASN A 204 -22.66 -7.48 10.30
C ASN A 204 -21.70 -7.33 11.49
N ARG A 205 -22.07 -7.84 12.67
CA ARG A 205 -21.17 -7.93 13.83
C ARG A 205 -19.99 -8.86 13.51
N MET A 206 -19.00 -8.88 14.40
CA MET A 206 -17.89 -9.82 14.30
C MET A 206 -18.38 -11.25 14.64
N LEU A 207 -18.81 -12.02 13.64
CA LEU A 207 -19.43 -13.35 13.81
C LEU A 207 -18.42 -14.50 13.94
N MET A 208 -17.18 -14.29 13.50
CA MET A 208 -16.04 -15.17 13.75
C MET A 208 -14.86 -14.36 14.27
N ALA A 209 -13.89 -15.01 14.90
CA ALA A 209 -12.71 -14.38 15.48
C ALA A 209 -11.68 -13.91 14.42
N TYR A 210 -12.12 -13.12 13.44
CA TYR A 210 -11.22 -12.49 12.49
C TYR A 210 -10.36 -11.47 13.20
N ARG A 211 -9.12 -11.27 12.71
CA ARG A 211 -8.26 -10.18 13.16
C ARG A 211 -8.96 -8.84 12.89
N PRO A 212 -9.13 -7.97 13.89
CA PRO A 212 -9.38 -6.55 13.67
C PRO A 212 -8.32 -6.05 12.69
N ASP A 213 -8.71 -5.44 11.57
CA ASP A 213 -7.87 -5.02 10.41
C ASP A 213 -7.90 -5.94 9.17
N ALA A 214 -8.43 -7.17 9.26
CA ALA A 214 -8.67 -7.98 8.06
C ALA A 214 -9.58 -7.25 7.07
N HIS A 215 -9.18 -7.23 5.79
CA HIS A 215 -9.81 -6.35 4.79
C HIS A 215 -11.27 -6.72 4.51
N SER A 216 -11.63 -7.98 4.69
CA SER A 216 -13.00 -8.48 4.56
C SER A 216 -13.96 -7.96 5.64
N VAL A 217 -13.45 -7.43 6.77
CA VAL A 217 -14.29 -7.01 7.92
C VAL A 217 -14.04 -5.60 8.45
N SER A 218 -12.90 -4.98 8.11
CA SER A 218 -12.42 -3.73 8.74
C SER A 218 -12.96 -2.44 8.12
N ASP A 219 -13.24 -1.44 8.96
CA ASP A 219 -13.57 -0.06 8.57
C ASP A 219 -12.45 0.63 7.78
N SER A 220 -11.20 0.19 7.92
CA SER A 220 -10.03 0.70 7.18
C SER A 220 -10.27 0.85 5.68
N LEU A 221 -11.08 -0.05 5.10
CA LEU A 221 -11.39 -0.07 3.67
C LEU A 221 -12.89 0.17 3.40
N GLY A 222 -13.65 0.58 4.43
CA GLY A 222 -15.10 0.72 4.38
C GLY A 222 -15.87 -0.57 4.61
N MET A 223 -15.20 -1.67 4.96
CA MET A 223 -15.76 -3.02 4.98
C MET A 223 -16.55 -3.35 6.23
N SER A 224 -17.23 -2.40 6.87
CA SER A 224 -18.08 -2.57 8.06
C SER A 224 -19.58 -2.39 7.78
N TRP A 225 -19.99 -2.23 6.52
CA TRP A 225 -21.37 -2.01 6.09
C TRP A 225 -22.36 -3.14 6.43
N ASN A 226 -23.66 -2.84 6.51
CA ASN A 226 -24.74 -3.83 6.62
C ASN A 226 -25.69 -3.65 5.43
N GLY A 227 -26.00 -4.73 4.73
CA GLY A 227 -26.86 -4.70 3.55
C GLY A 227 -26.65 -5.88 2.63
N ILE A 228 -27.20 -5.76 1.42
CA ILE A 228 -27.08 -6.71 0.32
C ILE A 228 -26.82 -5.89 -0.94
N ILE A 229 -25.63 -5.99 -1.54
CA ILE A 229 -25.12 -5.00 -2.50
C ILE A 229 -25.16 -5.42 -3.98
N GLY A 230 -25.72 -6.59 -4.28
CA GLY A 230 -25.79 -7.17 -5.63
C GLY A 230 -27.16 -7.76 -5.96
N LYS A 231 -27.22 -8.67 -6.93
CA LYS A 231 -28.46 -9.35 -7.36
C LYS A 231 -29.19 -9.95 -6.16
N LEU A 232 -30.50 -9.73 -6.16
CA LEU A 232 -31.42 -10.20 -5.15
C LEU A 232 -32.65 -10.74 -5.87
N GLU A 233 -32.73 -12.05 -6.07
CA GLU A 233 -33.73 -12.63 -6.96
C GLU A 233 -34.22 -13.99 -6.49
N LEU A 234 -35.45 -14.34 -6.88
CA LEU A 234 -35.92 -15.71 -6.83
C LEU A 234 -35.71 -16.39 -8.18
N ARG A 235 -35.27 -17.65 -8.15
CA ARG A 235 -35.09 -18.50 -9.33
C ARG A 235 -35.97 -19.74 -9.22
N ALA A 236 -36.77 -20.00 -10.25
CA ALA A 236 -37.54 -21.22 -10.39
C ALA A 236 -36.77 -22.25 -11.22
N THR A 237 -36.59 -23.44 -10.67
CA THR A 237 -35.94 -24.58 -11.35
C THR A 237 -36.80 -25.83 -11.25
N SER A 238 -36.56 -26.81 -12.11
CA SER A 238 -37.20 -28.11 -11.97
C SER A 238 -36.85 -28.78 -10.63
N PRO A 239 -37.74 -29.61 -10.05
CA PRO A 239 -37.47 -30.31 -8.78
C PRO A 239 -36.23 -31.20 -8.78
N VAL A 240 -35.79 -31.66 -9.94
CA VAL A 240 -34.47 -32.27 -10.15
C VAL A 240 -33.65 -31.31 -11.02
N TRP A 241 -32.49 -30.87 -10.56
CA TRP A 241 -31.70 -29.82 -11.23
C TRP A 241 -30.20 -30.11 -11.22
N ILE A 242 -29.48 -29.50 -12.16
CA ILE A 242 -28.01 -29.38 -12.08
C ILE A 242 -27.66 -28.40 -10.95
N ASP A 243 -27.22 -28.93 -9.81
CA ASP A 243 -26.82 -28.15 -8.63
C ASP A 243 -25.45 -27.51 -8.83
N ASP A 244 -24.49 -28.31 -9.25
CA ASP A 244 -23.11 -27.89 -9.49
C ASP A 244 -22.60 -28.46 -10.82
N ALA A 245 -21.73 -27.70 -11.49
CA ALA A 245 -21.10 -28.10 -12.74
C ALA A 245 -19.69 -27.51 -12.81
N GLN A 246 -18.69 -28.36 -12.64
CA GLN A 246 -17.27 -28.02 -12.65
C GLN A 246 -16.62 -28.56 -13.92
N VAL A 247 -15.90 -27.70 -14.64
CA VAL A 247 -15.25 -28.00 -15.92
C VAL A 247 -13.74 -27.97 -15.71
N TYR A 248 -13.09 -29.09 -16.02
CA TYR A 248 -11.65 -29.29 -15.91
C TYR A 248 -11.05 -29.42 -17.31
N PRO A 249 -10.47 -28.34 -17.87
CA PRO A 249 -9.92 -28.35 -19.22
C PRO A 249 -8.60 -29.13 -19.27
N ASN A 250 -8.41 -29.89 -20.34
CA ASN A 250 -7.13 -30.44 -20.77
C ASN A 250 -6.72 -29.73 -22.06
N VAL A 251 -5.63 -28.97 -21.97
CA VAL A 251 -5.14 -28.12 -23.06
C VAL A 251 -4.56 -28.94 -24.21
N GLN A 252 -3.87 -30.05 -23.92
CA GLN A 252 -3.20 -30.90 -24.91
C GLN A 252 -4.21 -31.61 -25.81
N ASP A 253 -5.24 -32.21 -25.21
CA ASP A 253 -6.23 -33.04 -25.92
C ASP A 253 -7.44 -32.25 -26.44
N ARG A 254 -7.55 -30.96 -26.07
CA ARG A 254 -8.75 -30.13 -26.31
C ARG A 254 -10.03 -30.80 -25.82
N THR A 255 -9.95 -31.35 -24.61
CA THR A 255 -11.08 -31.98 -23.93
C THR A 255 -11.37 -31.26 -22.62
N ALA A 256 -12.60 -31.36 -22.15
CA ALA A 256 -12.97 -30.86 -20.84
C ALA A 256 -13.70 -31.97 -20.07
N LEU A 257 -13.17 -32.35 -18.91
CA LEU A 257 -13.86 -33.24 -17.98
C LEU A 257 -14.91 -32.42 -17.24
N VAL A 258 -16.16 -32.86 -17.32
CA VAL A 258 -17.30 -32.19 -16.70
C VAL A 258 -17.76 -33.05 -15.53
N LYS A 259 -17.67 -32.49 -14.33
CA LYS A 259 -18.21 -33.10 -13.10
C LYS A 259 -19.44 -32.33 -12.69
N ILE A 260 -20.55 -33.04 -12.48
CA ILE A 260 -21.81 -32.41 -12.10
C ILE A 260 -22.38 -33.04 -10.82
N LYS A 261 -23.08 -32.21 -10.04
CA LYS A 261 -23.96 -32.66 -8.96
C LYS A 261 -25.40 -32.37 -9.34
N ILE A 262 -26.27 -33.35 -9.08
CA ILE A 262 -27.71 -33.25 -9.30
C ILE A 262 -28.40 -33.11 -7.96
N GLY A 263 -29.18 -32.06 -7.80
CA GLY A 263 -30.09 -31.89 -6.67
C GLY A 263 -31.45 -32.53 -6.95
N ASN A 264 -32.11 -33.02 -5.90
CA ASN A 264 -33.44 -33.64 -6.00
C ASN A 264 -34.33 -33.23 -4.81
N ALA A 265 -35.26 -32.32 -5.05
CA ALA A 265 -36.29 -31.92 -4.09
C ALA A 265 -37.58 -32.76 -4.23
N GLY A 266 -37.64 -33.64 -5.23
CA GLY A 266 -38.79 -34.54 -5.46
C GLY A 266 -38.77 -35.79 -4.59
N GLY A 267 -37.68 -36.07 -3.87
CA GLY A 267 -37.58 -37.15 -2.88
C GLY A 267 -37.77 -38.56 -3.44
N ARG A 268 -37.55 -38.75 -4.75
CA ARG A 268 -37.68 -40.05 -5.44
C ARG A 268 -36.50 -40.29 -6.36
N ALA A 269 -35.99 -41.52 -6.36
CA ALA A 269 -34.95 -41.93 -7.30
C ALA A 269 -35.45 -41.87 -8.75
N GLY A 270 -34.52 -41.60 -9.68
CA GLY A 270 -34.82 -41.48 -11.10
C GLY A 270 -33.59 -41.53 -11.98
N SER A 271 -33.82 -41.49 -13.29
CA SER A 271 -32.77 -41.44 -14.29
C SER A 271 -33.16 -40.51 -15.44
N GLY A 272 -32.16 -39.99 -16.12
CA GLY A 272 -32.31 -39.06 -17.21
C GLY A 272 -31.05 -38.98 -18.05
N ALA A 273 -30.88 -37.87 -18.74
CA ALA A 273 -29.66 -37.59 -19.48
C ALA A 273 -29.29 -36.12 -19.43
N ILE A 274 -28.00 -35.87 -19.59
CA ILE A 274 -27.43 -34.54 -19.76
C ILE A 274 -26.85 -34.42 -21.14
N THR A 275 -27.35 -33.44 -21.88
CA THR A 275 -26.80 -33.07 -23.17
C THR A 275 -25.75 -32.00 -22.98
N ALA A 276 -24.52 -32.27 -23.41
CA ALA A 276 -23.38 -31.35 -23.39
C ALA A 276 -22.83 -31.26 -24.82
N ASN A 277 -22.81 -30.05 -25.41
CA ASN A 277 -22.45 -29.84 -26.83
C ASN A 277 -23.15 -30.80 -27.81
N GLY A 278 -24.43 -31.08 -27.58
CA GLY A 278 -25.24 -31.97 -28.42
C GLY A 278 -25.03 -33.48 -28.17
N VAL A 279 -24.06 -33.86 -27.32
CA VAL A 279 -23.81 -35.26 -26.93
C VAL A 279 -24.56 -35.59 -25.65
N ARG A 280 -25.24 -36.74 -25.64
CA ARG A 280 -26.10 -37.18 -24.55
C ARG A 280 -25.36 -38.15 -23.63
N HIS A 281 -25.32 -37.84 -22.34
CA HIS A 281 -24.72 -38.66 -21.28
C HIS A 281 -25.79 -39.12 -20.29
N PRO A 282 -25.85 -40.41 -19.92
CA PRO A 282 -26.83 -40.90 -18.94
C PRO A 282 -26.48 -40.38 -17.54
N VAL A 283 -27.50 -40.06 -16.75
CA VAL A 283 -27.34 -39.67 -15.34
C VAL A 283 -28.42 -40.33 -14.48
N ARG A 284 -28.07 -40.65 -13.23
CA ARG A 284 -28.98 -41.24 -12.23
C ARG A 284 -28.92 -40.41 -10.96
N TRP A 285 -30.03 -40.38 -10.24
CA TRP A 285 -30.14 -39.74 -8.93
C TRP A 285 -31.00 -40.59 -8.00
N ASN A 286 -30.70 -40.54 -6.71
CA ASN A 286 -31.50 -41.11 -5.63
C ASN A 286 -32.37 -40.01 -4.97
N GLU A 287 -32.92 -40.29 -3.81
CA GLU A 287 -33.80 -39.38 -3.06
C GLU A 287 -33.11 -38.08 -2.61
N SER A 288 -31.79 -38.09 -2.42
CA SER A 288 -30.99 -36.92 -2.00
C SER A 288 -30.22 -36.23 -3.14
N GLY A 289 -30.19 -36.83 -4.33
CA GLY A 289 -29.50 -36.26 -5.51
C GLY A 289 -28.67 -37.28 -6.27
N GLY A 290 -27.72 -36.81 -7.05
CA GLY A 290 -26.86 -37.68 -7.85
C GLY A 290 -25.68 -36.93 -8.45
N GLY A 291 -25.01 -37.56 -9.41
CA GLY A 291 -23.91 -36.96 -10.14
C GLY A 291 -23.60 -37.70 -11.42
N ALA A 292 -22.83 -37.05 -12.28
CA ALA A 292 -22.24 -37.67 -13.45
C ALA A 292 -20.85 -37.06 -13.68
N GLU A 293 -20.02 -37.83 -14.36
CA GLU A 293 -18.72 -37.40 -14.83
C GLU A 293 -18.57 -37.87 -16.27
N PHE A 294 -18.24 -36.95 -17.17
CA PHE A 294 -18.05 -37.25 -18.58
C PHE A 294 -17.11 -36.24 -19.24
N THR A 295 -16.47 -36.66 -20.32
CA THR A 295 -15.55 -35.81 -21.08
C THR A 295 -16.21 -35.27 -22.34
N VAL A 296 -16.10 -33.97 -22.56
CA VAL A 296 -16.54 -33.28 -23.77
C VAL A 296 -15.32 -32.99 -24.63
N LYS A 297 -15.39 -33.34 -25.92
CA LYS A 297 -14.32 -33.05 -26.89
C LYS A 297 -14.63 -31.79 -27.67
N PHE A 298 -13.63 -30.92 -27.83
CA PHE A 298 -13.71 -29.70 -28.63
C PHE A 298 -12.95 -29.87 -29.95
N ALA A 299 -13.10 -28.90 -30.85
CA ALA A 299 -12.33 -28.89 -32.09
C ALA A 299 -10.82 -28.83 -31.79
N ALA A 300 -10.01 -29.51 -32.60
CA ALA A 300 -8.55 -29.57 -32.38
C ALA A 300 -7.87 -28.19 -32.40
N ASN A 301 -8.48 -27.22 -33.08
CA ASN A 301 -8.03 -25.83 -33.17
C ASN A 301 -8.71 -24.90 -32.14
N ALA A 302 -9.42 -25.43 -31.13
CA ALA A 302 -9.96 -24.62 -30.04
C ALA A 302 -8.82 -23.85 -29.37
N GLN A 303 -8.97 -22.54 -29.23
CA GLN A 303 -7.89 -21.67 -28.74
C GLN A 303 -7.73 -21.79 -27.21
N THR A 304 -6.49 -21.65 -26.73
CA THR A 304 -6.15 -21.54 -25.29
C THR A 304 -6.51 -20.17 -24.73
N TRP A 305 -6.61 -20.10 -23.41
CA TRP A 305 -6.75 -18.85 -22.65
C TRP A 305 -5.40 -18.47 -22.00
N ASP A 306 -4.93 -17.23 -22.21
CA ASP A 306 -3.84 -16.58 -21.47
C ASP A 306 -3.93 -15.04 -21.55
N GLU A 307 -2.95 -14.30 -20.99
CA GLU A 307 -2.94 -12.82 -20.98
C GLU A 307 -2.96 -12.14 -22.37
N PHE A 308 -2.54 -12.87 -23.40
CA PHE A 308 -2.45 -12.39 -24.78
C PHE A 308 -3.64 -12.87 -25.64
N HIS A 309 -4.19 -14.04 -25.31
CA HIS A 309 -5.30 -14.67 -25.99
C HIS A 309 -6.39 -15.05 -24.96
N PRO A 310 -7.20 -14.09 -24.48
CA PRO A 310 -8.21 -14.34 -23.44
C PRO A 310 -9.48 -15.01 -24.01
N VAL A 311 -9.34 -16.18 -24.66
CA VAL A 311 -10.43 -16.86 -25.37
C VAL A 311 -11.25 -17.74 -24.43
N LEU A 312 -12.57 -17.49 -24.39
CA LEU A 312 -13.53 -18.23 -23.56
C LEU A 312 -14.41 -19.14 -24.42
N HIS A 313 -14.78 -20.29 -23.85
CA HIS A 313 -15.64 -21.30 -24.45
C HIS A 313 -16.91 -21.45 -23.61
N ASP A 314 -18.06 -21.60 -24.28
CA ASP A 314 -19.35 -21.82 -23.63
C ASP A 314 -19.73 -23.30 -23.72
N LEU A 315 -20.13 -23.88 -22.58
CA LEU A 315 -20.64 -25.23 -22.46
C LEU A 315 -22.08 -25.19 -21.96
N ARG A 316 -23.03 -25.51 -22.84
CA ARG A 316 -24.46 -25.63 -22.49
C ARG A 316 -24.76 -27.04 -22.00
N LEU A 317 -25.19 -27.16 -20.74
CA LEU A 317 -25.61 -28.41 -20.12
C LEU A 317 -27.14 -28.44 -19.99
N GLN A 318 -27.79 -29.46 -20.54
CA GLN A 318 -29.24 -29.62 -20.47
C GLN A 318 -29.61 -30.95 -19.82
N LEU A 319 -30.16 -30.89 -18.61
CA LEU A 319 -30.70 -32.05 -17.89
C LEU A 319 -32.14 -32.32 -18.32
N GLN A 320 -32.41 -33.56 -18.73
CA GLN A 320 -33.74 -34.03 -19.14
C GLN A 320 -34.08 -35.37 -18.48
N GLY A 321 -35.27 -35.46 -17.90
CA GLY A 321 -35.81 -36.67 -17.27
C GLY A 321 -37.09 -36.40 -16.49
N PRO A 322 -37.64 -37.40 -15.75
CA PRO A 322 -38.82 -37.20 -14.92
C PRO A 322 -38.58 -36.09 -13.88
N ASN A 323 -39.42 -35.05 -13.89
CA ASN A 323 -39.27 -33.84 -13.06
C ASN A 323 -37.91 -33.13 -13.20
N ALA A 324 -37.16 -33.42 -14.27
CA ALA A 324 -35.84 -32.88 -14.55
C ALA A 324 -35.85 -32.14 -15.89
N ALA A 325 -35.78 -30.82 -15.84
CA ALA A 325 -35.77 -29.93 -17.00
C ALA A 325 -35.01 -28.65 -16.66
N HIS A 326 -33.68 -28.76 -16.52
CA HIS A 326 -32.80 -27.66 -16.13
C HIS A 326 -31.71 -27.43 -17.19
N THR A 327 -31.44 -26.18 -17.54
CA THR A 327 -30.32 -25.80 -18.39
C THR A 327 -29.35 -24.94 -17.58
N LYS A 328 -28.06 -25.28 -17.62
CA LYS A 328 -26.97 -24.48 -17.03
C LYS A 328 -25.93 -24.19 -18.11
N ASN A 329 -25.57 -22.94 -18.29
CA ASN A 329 -24.46 -22.54 -19.16
C ASN A 329 -23.22 -22.36 -18.29
N VAL A 330 -22.11 -22.99 -18.67
CA VAL A 330 -20.83 -22.84 -17.99
C VAL A 330 -19.84 -22.26 -18.99
N ARG A 331 -19.23 -21.12 -18.63
CA ARG A 331 -18.15 -20.52 -19.40
C ARG A 331 -16.81 -20.93 -18.76
N PHE A 332 -15.82 -21.25 -19.60
CA PHE A 332 -14.49 -21.66 -19.15
C PHE A 332 -13.42 -21.31 -20.20
N GLY A 333 -12.15 -21.40 -19.85
CA GLY A 333 -11.02 -21.27 -20.79
C GLY A 333 -10.13 -22.50 -20.80
N PHE A 334 -9.47 -22.79 -21.93
CA PHE A 334 -8.40 -23.79 -21.97
C PHE A 334 -7.12 -23.19 -21.39
N ALA A 335 -7.00 -23.26 -20.06
CA ALA A 335 -5.86 -22.81 -19.29
C ALA A 335 -5.37 -23.95 -18.39
N GLN A 336 -4.07 -24.19 -18.36
CA GLN A 336 -3.44 -25.15 -17.47
C GLN A 336 -2.15 -24.56 -16.92
N ILE A 337 -2.16 -24.25 -15.62
CA ILE A 337 -1.01 -23.71 -14.89
C ILE A 337 -0.26 -24.85 -14.18
N ALA A 338 1.07 -24.76 -14.15
CA ALA A 338 1.95 -25.69 -13.45
C ALA A 338 3.13 -24.94 -12.83
N ALA A 339 3.65 -25.48 -11.72
CA ALA A 339 4.98 -25.14 -11.21
C ALA A 339 5.99 -26.16 -11.75
N VAL A 340 6.99 -25.71 -12.50
CA VAL A 340 8.04 -26.57 -13.07
C VAL A 340 9.40 -26.05 -12.60
N GLY A 341 9.97 -26.71 -11.58
CA GLY A 341 11.14 -26.17 -10.89
C GLY A 341 10.83 -24.78 -10.32
N LYS A 342 11.59 -23.77 -10.73
CA LYS A 342 11.44 -22.37 -10.25
C LYS A 342 10.48 -21.53 -11.09
N ASP A 343 9.88 -22.11 -12.12
CA ASP A 343 9.10 -21.37 -13.11
C ASP A 343 7.59 -21.63 -12.99
N PHE A 344 6.81 -20.58 -13.14
CA PHE A 344 5.39 -20.69 -13.45
C PHE A 344 5.23 -20.96 -14.95
N VAL A 345 4.46 -21.98 -15.31
CA VAL A 345 4.22 -22.39 -16.69
C VAL A 345 2.71 -22.41 -16.95
N LEU A 346 2.24 -21.64 -17.93
CA LEU A 346 0.85 -21.62 -18.38
C LEU A 346 0.78 -22.12 -19.82
N ASN A 347 0.00 -23.17 -20.06
CA ASN A 347 -0.15 -23.79 -21.39
C ASN A 347 1.19 -24.18 -22.05
N GLY A 348 2.19 -24.54 -21.24
CA GLY A 348 3.55 -24.89 -21.71
C GLY A 348 4.50 -23.70 -21.92
N ARG A 349 4.05 -22.46 -21.69
CA ARG A 349 4.86 -21.23 -21.79
C ARG A 349 5.22 -20.72 -20.39
N THR A 350 6.51 -20.43 -20.14
CA THR A 350 6.94 -19.77 -18.91
C THR A 350 6.33 -18.37 -18.82
N ILE A 351 5.78 -18.03 -17.65
CA ILE A 351 5.21 -16.71 -17.35
C ILE A 351 5.96 -16.07 -16.17
N PHE A 352 5.89 -14.75 -16.10
CA PHE A 352 6.34 -13.97 -14.95
C PHE A 352 5.17 -13.15 -14.43
N LEU A 353 4.88 -13.27 -13.13
CA LEU A 353 3.76 -12.57 -12.52
C LEU A 353 4.18 -11.13 -12.21
N ARG A 354 3.68 -10.17 -12.99
CA ARG A 354 3.74 -8.73 -12.72
C ARG A 354 2.48 -8.37 -11.95
N GLY A 355 2.56 -8.53 -10.63
CA GLY A 355 1.41 -8.47 -9.75
C GLY A 355 1.21 -7.12 -9.09
N THR A 356 -0.05 -6.76 -8.89
CA THR A 356 -0.45 -5.74 -7.92
C THR A 356 -1.37 -6.35 -6.85
N HIS A 357 -1.56 -5.59 -5.79
CA HIS A 357 -2.51 -5.90 -4.74
C HIS A 357 -3.87 -5.25 -5.05
N HIS A 358 -4.91 -5.72 -4.38
CA HIS A 358 -6.13 -4.96 -4.21
C HIS A 358 -6.60 -5.24 -2.78
N GLY A 359 -6.84 -4.19 -2.00
CA GLY A 359 -7.27 -4.32 -0.60
C GLY A 359 -8.77 -4.48 -0.47
N GLY A 360 -9.52 -3.90 -1.42
CA GLY A 360 -10.98 -3.90 -1.40
C GLY A 360 -11.56 -2.54 -1.01
N ASP A 361 -10.77 -1.47 -1.07
CA ASP A 361 -11.26 -0.10 -0.90
C ASP A 361 -12.08 0.37 -2.10
N PHE A 362 -13.26 0.93 -1.82
CA PHE A 362 -14.15 1.51 -2.83
C PHE A 362 -14.71 2.83 -2.29
N PRO A 363 -13.98 3.95 -2.46
CA PRO A 363 -14.31 5.21 -1.76
C PRO A 363 -15.72 5.73 -2.04
N LEU A 364 -16.23 5.51 -3.25
CA LEU A 364 -17.54 6.01 -3.66
C LEU A 364 -18.71 5.19 -3.11
N THR A 365 -18.58 3.88 -2.98
CA THR A 365 -19.68 2.99 -2.58
C THR A 365 -19.53 2.50 -1.13
N GLY A 366 -18.30 2.38 -0.63
CA GLY A 366 -17.99 1.72 0.64
C GLY A 366 -17.99 0.20 0.58
N TYR A 367 -18.24 -0.38 -0.58
CA TYR A 367 -18.41 -1.81 -0.78
C TYR A 367 -18.01 -2.22 -2.21
N PRO A 368 -17.63 -3.48 -2.45
CA PRO A 368 -17.21 -3.95 -3.77
C PRO A 368 -18.36 -3.88 -4.79
N PRO A 369 -18.21 -3.13 -5.89
CA PRO A 369 -19.21 -3.13 -6.96
C PRO A 369 -19.41 -4.53 -7.54
N THR A 370 -20.65 -4.94 -7.77
CA THR A 370 -20.98 -6.18 -8.49
C THR A 370 -21.18 -5.94 -10.00
N ASP A 371 -20.91 -4.72 -10.46
CA ASP A 371 -21.02 -4.34 -11.87
C ASP A 371 -19.76 -4.72 -12.67
N LEU A 372 -19.96 -5.40 -13.80
CA LEU A 372 -18.89 -5.86 -14.67
C LEU A 372 -18.16 -4.70 -15.37
N ALA A 373 -18.85 -3.61 -15.69
CA ALA A 373 -18.21 -2.47 -16.38
C ALA A 373 -17.18 -1.77 -15.48
N TYR A 374 -17.49 -1.63 -14.19
CA TYR A 374 -16.52 -1.16 -13.19
C TYR A 374 -15.26 -2.03 -13.19
N TRP A 375 -15.41 -3.35 -13.05
CA TRP A 375 -14.25 -4.24 -13.01
C TRP A 375 -13.48 -4.28 -14.32
N ARG A 376 -14.14 -4.24 -15.49
CA ARG A 376 -13.45 -4.09 -16.78
C ARG A 376 -12.56 -2.83 -16.81
N LYS A 377 -13.05 -1.69 -16.30
CA LYS A 377 -12.24 -0.47 -16.19
C LYS A 377 -11.00 -0.70 -15.33
N ILE A 378 -11.17 -1.25 -14.12
CA ILE A 378 -10.05 -1.46 -13.19
C ILE A 378 -9.01 -2.46 -13.73
N ILE A 379 -9.47 -3.58 -14.30
CA ILE A 379 -8.59 -4.60 -14.90
C ILE A 379 -7.87 -4.04 -16.13
N GLN A 380 -8.54 -3.22 -16.96
CA GLN A 380 -7.92 -2.57 -18.11
C GLN A 380 -6.82 -1.60 -17.68
N ILE A 381 -7.06 -0.79 -16.64
CA ILE A 381 -6.04 0.12 -16.08
C ILE A 381 -4.80 -0.70 -15.67
N ASN A 382 -4.97 -1.80 -14.95
CA ASN A 382 -3.85 -2.68 -14.59
C ASN A 382 -3.05 -3.13 -15.83
N LYS A 383 -3.73 -3.60 -16.87
CA LYS A 383 -3.10 -4.03 -18.13
C LYS A 383 -2.34 -2.90 -18.82
N ASP A 384 -2.91 -1.70 -18.84
CA ASP A 384 -2.29 -0.49 -19.41
C ASP A 384 -1.01 -0.08 -18.68
N TRP A 385 -0.87 -0.42 -17.40
CA TRP A 385 0.35 -0.19 -16.58
C TRP A 385 1.32 -1.39 -16.56
N GLY A 386 1.03 -2.46 -17.32
CA GLY A 386 1.90 -3.64 -17.46
C GLY A 386 1.66 -4.74 -16.42
N ILE A 387 0.64 -4.60 -15.58
CA ILE A 387 0.22 -5.64 -14.63
C ILE A 387 -0.51 -6.75 -15.39
N ASN A 388 -0.18 -8.01 -15.06
CA ASN A 388 -0.88 -9.20 -15.57
C ASN A 388 -1.41 -10.11 -14.44
N HIS A 389 -1.18 -9.74 -13.18
CA HIS A 389 -1.59 -10.49 -12.01
C HIS A 389 -2.21 -9.58 -10.95
N ILE A 390 -3.30 -10.01 -10.31
CA ILE A 390 -3.92 -9.27 -9.19
C ILE A 390 -4.13 -10.24 -8.03
N ARG A 391 -3.58 -9.86 -6.87
CA ARG A 391 -3.89 -10.50 -5.60
C ARG A 391 -4.94 -9.73 -4.84
N PHE A 392 -6.03 -10.39 -4.45
CA PHE A 392 -7.02 -9.83 -3.54
C PHE A 392 -6.66 -10.23 -2.10
N HIS A 393 -6.21 -9.25 -1.31
CA HIS A 393 -5.60 -9.48 0.00
C HIS A 393 -6.64 -9.61 1.11
N SER A 394 -6.64 -10.76 1.79
CA SER A 394 -7.58 -11.11 2.86
C SER A 394 -9.05 -10.87 2.49
N PHE A 395 -9.38 -10.92 1.19
CA PHE A 395 -10.73 -10.75 0.67
C PHE A 395 -10.91 -11.46 -0.67
N CYS A 396 -12.16 -11.78 -1.01
CA CYS A 396 -12.55 -12.32 -2.32
C CYS A 396 -13.40 -11.27 -3.05
N PRO A 397 -13.15 -10.95 -4.33
CA PRO A 397 -13.97 -10.00 -5.08
C PRO A 397 -15.29 -10.64 -5.55
N PRO A 398 -16.28 -9.86 -6.01
CA PRO A 398 -17.49 -10.41 -6.66
C PRO A 398 -17.17 -11.12 -7.98
N GLU A 399 -18.10 -11.94 -8.48
CA GLU A 399 -17.98 -12.66 -9.77
C GLU A 399 -17.61 -11.73 -10.94
N ALA A 400 -18.12 -10.50 -10.93
CA ALA A 400 -17.81 -9.47 -11.93
C ALA A 400 -16.30 -9.21 -12.10
N ALA A 401 -15.50 -9.32 -11.04
CA ALA A 401 -14.05 -9.19 -11.13
C ALA A 401 -13.40 -10.37 -11.86
N PHE A 402 -13.85 -11.60 -11.59
CA PHE A 402 -13.39 -12.79 -12.28
C PHE A 402 -13.77 -12.77 -13.77
N GLN A 403 -15.00 -12.38 -14.08
CA GLN A 403 -15.45 -12.20 -15.46
C GLN A 403 -14.62 -11.15 -16.21
N ALA A 404 -14.34 -9.99 -15.59
CA ALA A 404 -13.50 -8.97 -16.21
C ALA A 404 -12.06 -9.47 -16.44
N ALA A 405 -11.49 -10.20 -15.47
CA ALA A 405 -10.15 -10.77 -15.58
C ALA A 405 -10.07 -11.84 -16.67
N ASP A 406 -11.09 -12.68 -16.79
CA ASP A 406 -11.23 -13.67 -17.87
C ASP A 406 -11.26 -13.02 -19.26
N GLU A 407 -12.05 -11.96 -19.43
CA GLU A 407 -12.20 -11.28 -20.72
C GLU A 407 -10.96 -10.49 -21.13
N LEU A 408 -10.21 -9.96 -20.16
CA LEU A 408 -9.05 -9.12 -20.41
C LEU A 408 -7.71 -9.87 -20.29
N GLY A 409 -7.71 -11.11 -19.82
CA GLY A 409 -6.50 -11.92 -19.68
C GLY A 409 -5.61 -11.44 -18.53
N VAL A 410 -6.14 -11.41 -17.31
CA VAL A 410 -5.38 -11.11 -16.08
C VAL A 410 -5.50 -12.27 -15.12
N TYR A 411 -4.37 -12.68 -14.54
CA TYR A 411 -4.30 -13.78 -13.58
C TYR A 411 -4.71 -13.32 -12.19
N LEU A 412 -5.44 -14.15 -11.45
CA LEU A 412 -5.97 -13.81 -10.13
C LEU A 412 -5.46 -14.75 -9.03
N GLN A 413 -5.17 -14.14 -7.88
CA GLN A 413 -5.02 -14.82 -6.58
C GLN A 413 -6.03 -14.21 -5.58
N PRO A 414 -7.28 -14.70 -5.55
CA PRO A 414 -8.22 -14.37 -4.47
C PRO A 414 -7.87 -15.13 -3.18
N GLU A 415 -8.36 -14.65 -2.03
CA GLU A 415 -8.18 -15.29 -0.73
C GLU A 415 -9.53 -15.54 -0.03
N PRO A 416 -9.66 -16.58 0.83
CA PRO A 416 -10.88 -16.88 1.59
C PRO A 416 -11.29 -15.86 2.66
N GLY A 417 -10.83 -14.61 2.55
CA GLY A 417 -11.09 -13.56 3.53
C GLY A 417 -10.12 -13.50 4.71
N MET A 418 -9.09 -14.36 4.75
CA MET A 418 -8.35 -14.67 5.97
C MET A 418 -7.09 -13.81 6.16
N TRP A 419 -6.98 -13.23 7.36
CA TRP A 419 -5.74 -12.70 7.95
C TRP A 419 -5.73 -13.01 9.46
N ASN A 420 -5.73 -14.31 9.78
CA ASN A 420 -6.21 -14.79 11.08
C ASN A 420 -5.22 -15.72 11.79
N ASP A 421 -5.50 -16.00 13.06
CA ASP A 421 -4.92 -17.15 13.75
C ASP A 421 -5.64 -18.42 13.27
N VAL A 422 -4.90 -19.35 12.68
CA VAL A 422 -5.43 -20.62 12.19
C VAL A 422 -4.64 -21.76 12.81
N SER A 423 -5.36 -22.66 13.46
CA SER A 423 -4.79 -23.86 14.08
C SER A 423 -5.69 -25.08 13.84
N PRO A 424 -5.15 -26.30 13.78
CA PRO A 424 -5.93 -27.51 13.58
C PRO A 424 -7.06 -27.68 14.62
N GLY A 425 -8.23 -28.11 14.17
CA GLY A 425 -9.43 -28.37 14.98
C GLY A 425 -10.18 -27.12 15.45
N THR A 426 -9.80 -25.93 14.98
CA THR A 426 -10.47 -24.67 15.37
C THR A 426 -11.63 -24.33 14.43
N ALA A 427 -12.57 -23.51 14.90
CA ALA A 427 -13.64 -22.99 14.05
C ALA A 427 -13.12 -22.16 12.86
N MET A 428 -11.95 -21.51 13.01
CA MET A 428 -11.33 -20.76 11.92
C MET A 428 -10.78 -21.69 10.83
N GLU A 429 -10.22 -22.85 11.18
CA GLU A 429 -9.83 -23.86 10.19
C GLU A 429 -11.07 -24.39 9.46
N ALA A 430 -12.16 -24.71 10.17
CA ALA A 430 -13.41 -25.13 9.53
C ALA A 430 -13.93 -24.07 8.55
N MET A 431 -13.93 -22.80 8.95
CA MET A 431 -14.31 -21.68 8.09
C MET A 431 -13.40 -21.54 6.85
N LEU A 432 -12.09 -21.80 6.98
CA LEU A 432 -11.19 -21.81 5.83
C LEU A 432 -11.62 -22.85 4.77
N TYR A 433 -11.99 -24.07 5.17
CA TYR A 433 -12.50 -25.08 4.24
C TYR A 433 -13.86 -24.67 3.66
N GLU A 434 -14.79 -24.20 4.49
CA GLU A 434 -16.12 -23.77 4.03
C GLU A 434 -16.05 -22.62 3.00
N GLU A 435 -15.25 -21.59 3.26
CA GLU A 435 -15.06 -20.47 2.33
C GLU A 435 -14.31 -20.91 1.06
N THR A 436 -13.34 -21.82 1.17
CA THR A 436 -12.63 -22.37 0.01
C THR A 436 -13.58 -23.17 -0.90
N ASP A 437 -14.41 -24.04 -0.31
CA ASP A 437 -15.41 -24.82 -1.05
C ASP A 437 -16.40 -23.91 -1.78
N ARG A 438 -16.82 -22.81 -1.13
CA ARG A 438 -17.69 -21.79 -1.74
C ARG A 438 -17.01 -21.09 -2.90
N MET A 439 -15.77 -20.64 -2.74
CA MET A 439 -15.00 -20.01 -3.82
C MET A 439 -14.84 -20.94 -5.02
N ILE A 440 -14.52 -22.22 -4.80
CA ILE A 440 -14.38 -23.20 -5.89
C ILE A 440 -15.72 -23.46 -6.57
N ARG A 441 -16.79 -23.62 -5.81
CA ARG A 441 -18.15 -23.82 -6.37
C ARG A 441 -18.57 -22.65 -7.23
N ALA A 442 -18.44 -21.42 -6.73
CA ALA A 442 -18.87 -20.20 -7.40
C ALA A 442 -17.97 -19.82 -8.57
N TYR A 443 -16.64 -19.85 -8.37
CA TYR A 443 -15.69 -19.22 -9.27
C TYR A 443 -14.69 -20.18 -9.93
N GLY A 444 -14.74 -21.48 -9.63
CA GLY A 444 -13.72 -22.45 -10.05
C GLY A 444 -13.57 -22.61 -11.57
N ASN A 445 -14.58 -22.25 -12.36
CA ASN A 445 -14.55 -22.35 -13.83
C ASN A 445 -13.91 -21.13 -14.52
N HIS A 446 -13.63 -20.05 -13.79
CA HIS A 446 -12.95 -18.87 -14.34
C HIS A 446 -11.47 -19.18 -14.64
N PRO A 447 -11.01 -19.15 -15.90
CA PRO A 447 -9.61 -19.44 -16.24
C PRO A 447 -8.62 -18.43 -15.65
N SER A 448 -9.06 -17.24 -15.22
CA SER A 448 -8.24 -16.29 -14.49
C SER A 448 -7.88 -16.73 -13.07
N PHE A 449 -8.67 -17.60 -12.43
CA PHE A 449 -8.45 -18.08 -11.06
C PHE A 449 -7.36 -19.17 -11.00
N LEU A 450 -6.10 -18.75 -11.12
CA LEU A 450 -4.94 -19.63 -11.27
C LEU A 450 -4.17 -19.92 -9.97
N LEU A 451 -4.31 -19.07 -8.96
CA LEU A 451 -3.55 -19.13 -7.71
C LEU A 451 -4.51 -19.04 -6.53
N LEU A 452 -4.31 -19.86 -5.50
CA LEU A 452 -5.07 -19.76 -4.25
C LEU A 452 -4.15 -19.82 -3.04
N SER A 453 -4.37 -18.88 -2.12
CA SER A 453 -3.68 -18.80 -0.83
C SER A 453 -4.69 -18.94 0.30
N PRO A 454 -4.40 -19.72 1.35
CA PRO A 454 -5.32 -19.90 2.47
C PRO A 454 -5.47 -18.66 3.35
N SER A 455 -4.44 -17.81 3.47
CA SER A 455 -4.45 -16.61 4.33
C SER A 455 -3.27 -15.68 4.06
N ASN A 456 -3.46 -14.39 4.36
CA ASN A 456 -2.38 -13.43 4.59
C ASN A 456 -1.75 -13.63 5.99
N GLU A 457 -0.43 -13.54 6.09
CA GLU A 457 0.38 -13.48 7.33
C GLU A 457 -0.22 -14.24 8.53
N PRO A 458 -0.43 -15.57 8.40
CA PRO A 458 -1.18 -16.35 9.37
C PRO A 458 -0.47 -16.45 10.73
N LYS A 459 -1.26 -16.55 11.81
CA LYS A 459 -0.79 -16.85 13.18
C LYS A 459 -1.26 -18.23 13.62
N GLY A 460 -0.83 -18.67 14.80
CA GLY A 460 -1.18 -19.98 15.35
C GLY A 460 -0.33 -21.13 14.79
N LYS A 461 -0.87 -22.35 14.82
CA LYS A 461 -0.27 -23.56 14.26
C LYS A 461 -0.62 -23.73 12.77
N TRP A 462 -0.54 -22.64 12.02
CA TRP A 462 -1.06 -22.56 10.66
C TRP A 462 -0.41 -23.55 9.69
N LYS A 463 0.89 -23.85 9.84
CA LYS A 463 1.60 -24.82 8.98
C LYS A 463 0.91 -26.18 8.95
N GLU A 464 0.60 -26.73 10.12
CA GLU A 464 -0.06 -28.04 10.25
C GLU A 464 -1.47 -28.06 9.61
N ALA A 465 -2.19 -26.94 9.68
CA ALA A 465 -3.51 -26.80 9.07
C ALA A 465 -3.40 -26.64 7.54
N PHE A 466 -2.47 -25.80 7.08
CA PHE A 466 -2.31 -25.46 5.68
C PHE A 466 -1.73 -26.61 4.86
N ASP A 467 -0.82 -27.42 5.40
CA ASP A 467 -0.31 -28.61 4.70
C ASP A 467 -1.44 -29.60 4.35
N LYS A 468 -2.37 -29.81 5.28
CA LYS A 468 -3.56 -30.65 5.06
C LYS A 468 -4.53 -30.01 4.08
N TRP A 469 -4.73 -28.70 4.18
CA TRP A 469 -5.58 -27.94 3.27
C TRP A 469 -5.05 -27.98 1.83
N ILE A 470 -3.75 -27.76 1.62
CA ILE A 470 -3.10 -27.85 0.31
C ILE A 470 -3.24 -29.27 -0.25
N ALA A 471 -2.90 -30.29 0.54
CA ALA A 471 -2.98 -31.68 0.09
C ALA A 471 -4.41 -32.07 -0.33
N HIS A 472 -5.42 -31.59 0.42
CA HIS A 472 -6.83 -31.80 0.10
C HIS A 472 -7.22 -31.12 -1.22
N TYR A 473 -6.97 -29.82 -1.37
CA TYR A 473 -7.46 -29.07 -2.53
C TYR A 473 -6.64 -29.31 -3.81
N ARG A 474 -5.37 -29.70 -3.71
CA ARG A 474 -4.61 -30.17 -4.88
C ARG A 474 -5.28 -31.39 -5.53
N GLN A 475 -5.90 -32.26 -4.74
CA GLN A 475 -6.65 -33.42 -5.24
C GLN A 475 -8.07 -33.06 -5.67
N ALA A 476 -8.78 -32.27 -4.84
CA ALA A 476 -10.17 -31.90 -5.09
C ALA A 476 -10.32 -30.99 -6.31
N ASP A 477 -9.35 -30.09 -6.53
CA ASP A 477 -9.35 -29.16 -7.65
C ASP A 477 -7.94 -28.83 -8.17
N PRO A 478 -7.43 -29.63 -9.14
CA PRO A 478 -6.09 -29.48 -9.69
C PRO A 478 -5.95 -28.35 -10.73
N ARG A 479 -6.96 -27.49 -10.91
CA ARG A 479 -6.93 -26.41 -11.94
C ARG A 479 -5.98 -25.26 -11.60
N ARG A 480 -5.51 -25.17 -10.35
CA ARG A 480 -4.76 -24.02 -9.82
C ARG A 480 -3.57 -24.45 -8.99
N LEU A 481 -2.68 -23.50 -8.69
CA LEU A 481 -1.55 -23.70 -7.77
C LEU A 481 -1.88 -23.19 -6.37
N TYR A 482 -1.35 -23.88 -5.36
CA TYR A 482 -1.58 -23.63 -3.95
C TYR A 482 -0.28 -23.22 -3.23
N THR A 483 -0.40 -22.28 -2.29
CA THR A 483 0.71 -21.84 -1.43
C THR A 483 0.40 -22.06 0.05
N ASN A 484 1.43 -22.09 0.91
CA ASN A 484 1.31 -22.24 2.36
C ASN A 484 1.01 -20.92 3.10
N GLY A 485 0.33 -20.00 2.43
CA GLY A 485 0.04 -18.66 2.92
C GLY A 485 0.84 -17.59 2.17
N THR A 486 0.51 -16.33 2.41
CA THR A 486 1.11 -15.20 1.71
C THR A 486 1.64 -14.16 2.70
N GLY A 487 2.77 -13.55 2.38
CA GLY A 487 3.36 -12.43 3.12
C GLY A 487 4.09 -12.76 4.40
N HIS A 488 4.01 -14.00 4.88
CA HIS A 488 4.76 -14.43 6.06
C HIS A 488 6.29 -14.43 5.83
N THR A 489 7.03 -14.14 6.90
CA THR A 489 8.47 -14.34 6.96
C THR A 489 8.77 -15.74 7.50
N GLU A 490 9.54 -16.53 6.75
CA GLU A 490 10.01 -17.83 7.26
C GLU A 490 11.41 -17.72 7.86
N LYS A 491 11.58 -18.20 9.10
CA LYS A 491 12.87 -18.21 9.79
C LYS A 491 13.67 -19.49 9.52
N GLN A 492 12.99 -20.60 9.20
CA GLN A 492 13.60 -21.91 8.94
C GLN A 492 13.62 -22.24 7.44
N VAL A 493 14.80 -22.48 6.87
CA VAL A 493 14.96 -22.66 5.42
C VAL A 493 14.78 -24.11 4.93
N PRO A 494 15.24 -25.16 5.65
CA PRO A 494 15.00 -26.53 5.19
C PRO A 494 13.51 -26.87 5.16
N GLY A 495 13.04 -27.46 4.06
CA GLY A 495 11.66 -27.93 3.92
C GLY A 495 10.61 -26.86 3.63
N LEU A 496 10.98 -25.58 3.48
CA LEU A 496 10.03 -24.47 3.25
C LEU A 496 9.11 -24.68 2.03
N ALA A 497 9.63 -25.33 0.99
CA ALA A 497 8.91 -25.60 -0.25
C ALA A 497 8.21 -26.98 -0.28
N GLU A 498 8.32 -27.78 0.80
CA GLU A 498 7.70 -29.10 0.83
C GLU A 498 6.17 -28.98 0.87
N GLY A 499 5.49 -29.78 0.04
CA GLY A 499 4.03 -29.84 0.04
C GLY A 499 3.31 -28.67 -0.64
N THR A 500 4.00 -27.58 -1.02
CA THR A 500 3.43 -26.39 -1.68
C THR A 500 3.81 -26.29 -3.16
N ASP A 501 3.02 -25.62 -3.99
CA ASP A 501 3.32 -25.43 -5.42
C ASP A 501 4.18 -24.18 -5.69
N TYR A 502 4.06 -23.16 -4.84
CA TYR A 502 4.84 -21.92 -4.93
C TYR A 502 4.93 -21.22 -3.57
N LEU A 503 5.77 -20.18 -3.48
CA LEU A 503 5.92 -19.32 -2.32
C LEU A 503 5.60 -17.86 -2.68
N ALA A 504 4.92 -17.13 -1.80
CA ALA A 504 4.70 -15.68 -1.91
C ALA A 504 5.15 -15.00 -0.61
N MET A 505 6.38 -14.47 -0.60
CA MET A 505 7.08 -14.12 0.65
C MET A 505 7.84 -12.80 0.57
N GLN A 506 7.94 -12.12 1.72
CA GLN A 506 8.73 -10.90 1.86
C GLN A 506 10.21 -11.21 2.18
N ARG A 507 10.47 -12.34 2.86
CA ARG A 507 11.79 -12.74 3.37
C ARG A 507 11.90 -14.27 3.53
N ILE A 508 13.07 -14.81 3.20
CA ILE A 508 13.43 -16.22 3.43
C ILE A 508 14.68 -16.26 4.32
N GLY A 509 14.55 -16.82 5.53
CA GLY A 509 15.57 -16.71 6.57
C GLY A 509 15.85 -15.24 6.91
N PRO A 510 17.14 -14.82 7.02
CA PRO A 510 17.47 -13.40 7.21
C PRO A 510 17.50 -12.59 5.90
N LYS A 511 17.28 -13.22 4.74
CA LYS A 511 17.51 -12.63 3.41
C LYS A 511 16.19 -12.10 2.81
N PRO A 512 16.04 -10.77 2.61
CA PRO A 512 14.81 -10.21 2.06
C PRO A 512 14.70 -10.45 0.55
N LEU A 513 13.47 -10.45 0.04
CA LEU A 513 13.15 -10.53 -1.40
C LEU A 513 12.74 -9.16 -1.97
N ARG A 514 12.91 -8.10 -1.17
CA ARG A 514 12.54 -6.72 -1.47
C ARG A 514 13.49 -5.70 -0.82
N GLY A 515 13.48 -4.47 -1.29
CA GLY A 515 14.22 -3.31 -0.79
C GLY A 515 15.63 -3.13 -1.35
N GLU A 516 16.35 -2.14 -0.83
CA GLU A 516 17.59 -1.58 -1.37
C GLU A 516 18.76 -2.57 -1.58
N ARG A 517 18.69 -3.75 -0.97
CA ARG A 517 19.72 -4.80 -1.15
C ARG A 517 19.83 -5.24 -2.62
N GLY A 518 18.73 -5.25 -3.37
CA GLY A 518 18.68 -5.61 -4.79
C GLY A 518 18.90 -4.44 -5.77
N TRP A 519 19.03 -3.20 -5.29
CA TRP A 519 19.10 -2.02 -6.15
C TRP A 519 20.48 -1.79 -6.76
N PHE A 520 20.58 -0.87 -7.74
CA PHE A 520 21.83 -0.48 -8.39
C PHE A 520 22.59 -1.68 -8.99
N GLY A 521 21.93 -2.42 -9.88
CA GLY A 521 22.51 -3.55 -10.63
C GLY A 521 22.67 -4.85 -9.83
N ARG A 522 22.27 -4.86 -8.55
CA ARG A 522 22.19 -6.07 -7.70
C ARG A 522 20.87 -6.83 -7.94
N ASP A 523 20.67 -7.91 -7.18
CA ASP A 523 19.49 -8.78 -7.20
C ASP A 523 19.31 -9.51 -5.85
N TYR A 524 18.28 -10.36 -5.75
CA TYR A 524 17.94 -11.12 -4.55
C TYR A 524 18.30 -12.62 -4.65
N GLY A 525 19.23 -13.02 -5.53
CA GLY A 525 19.51 -14.43 -5.82
C GLY A 525 19.88 -15.24 -4.58
N ALA A 526 20.60 -14.63 -3.64
CA ALA A 526 20.99 -15.26 -2.38
C ALA A 526 19.77 -15.70 -1.52
N SER A 527 18.64 -15.00 -1.62
CA SER A 527 17.41 -15.32 -0.89
C SER A 527 16.72 -16.60 -1.38
N LEU A 528 17.08 -17.07 -2.57
CA LEU A 528 16.47 -18.23 -3.25
C LEU A 528 17.35 -19.49 -3.23
N GLU A 529 18.45 -19.47 -2.48
CA GLU A 529 19.31 -20.65 -2.27
C GLU A 529 18.51 -21.80 -1.64
N GLY A 530 18.55 -22.99 -2.26
CA GLY A 530 17.85 -24.18 -1.76
C GLY A 530 16.34 -24.22 -2.00
N VAL A 531 15.75 -23.13 -2.52
CA VAL A 531 14.34 -23.09 -2.91
C VAL A 531 14.19 -23.64 -4.32
N ASN A 532 13.30 -24.60 -4.54
CA ASN A 532 13.14 -25.30 -5.83
C ASN A 532 11.71 -25.23 -6.40
N VAL A 533 10.89 -24.33 -5.86
CA VAL A 533 9.56 -23.97 -6.37
C VAL A 533 9.58 -22.51 -6.84
N PRO A 534 8.61 -22.05 -7.65
CA PRO A 534 8.51 -20.66 -8.02
C PRO A 534 8.28 -19.76 -6.79
N VAL A 535 8.88 -18.58 -6.80
CA VAL A 535 8.76 -17.60 -5.72
C VAL A 535 8.25 -16.27 -6.26
N VAL A 536 7.27 -15.69 -5.58
CA VAL A 536 6.75 -14.35 -5.80
C VAL A 536 7.24 -13.45 -4.67
N SER A 537 7.94 -12.37 -5.00
CA SER A 537 8.28 -11.33 -4.00
C SER A 537 7.00 -10.64 -3.54
N HIS A 538 6.77 -10.60 -2.24
CA HIS A 538 5.52 -10.13 -1.66
C HIS A 538 5.58 -8.66 -1.23
N GLU A 539 4.50 -7.92 -1.51
CA GLU A 539 4.34 -6.50 -1.17
C GLU A 539 5.59 -5.68 -1.54
N THR A 540 6.03 -5.91 -2.78
CA THR A 540 7.24 -5.37 -3.37
C THR A 540 7.08 -3.87 -3.58
N GLY A 541 7.91 -3.08 -2.88
CA GLY A 541 7.82 -1.63 -2.89
C GLY A 541 6.56 -1.13 -2.17
N GLN A 542 6.78 -0.38 -1.09
CA GLN A 542 5.74 0.29 -0.29
C GLN A 542 6.19 1.72 0.00
N TRP A 543 6.79 2.37 -0.99
CA TRP A 543 7.36 3.71 -0.85
C TRP A 543 6.25 4.72 -1.00
N VAL A 544 6.06 5.61 -0.03
CA VAL A 544 4.96 6.59 -0.11
C VAL A 544 5.37 7.90 -0.76
N ALA A 545 4.38 8.54 -1.38
CA ALA A 545 4.47 9.91 -1.89
C ALA A 545 3.48 10.83 -1.18
N TYR A 546 3.79 12.12 -1.14
CA TYR A 546 2.95 13.15 -0.53
C TYR A 546 1.62 13.29 -1.31
N PRO A 547 0.46 13.45 -0.65
CA PRO A 547 -0.83 13.54 -1.33
C PRO A 547 -1.02 14.87 -2.06
N ASP A 548 -1.66 14.85 -3.24
CA ASP A 548 -2.33 16.03 -3.80
C ASP A 548 -3.72 16.15 -3.16
N TYR A 549 -4.00 17.28 -2.49
CA TYR A 549 -5.25 17.45 -1.75
C TYR A 549 -6.47 17.74 -2.64
N ASP A 550 -6.30 17.95 -3.95
CA ASP A 550 -7.43 17.96 -4.90
C ASP A 550 -8.18 16.62 -4.89
N ILE A 551 -7.56 15.54 -4.39
CA ILE A 551 -8.21 14.24 -4.19
C ILE A 551 -9.44 14.31 -3.28
N VAL A 552 -9.49 15.27 -2.34
CA VAL A 552 -10.62 15.45 -1.42
C VAL A 552 -11.93 15.65 -2.18
N ASP A 553 -11.88 16.37 -3.30
CA ASP A 553 -13.07 16.66 -4.13
C ASP A 553 -13.63 15.41 -4.82
N LYS A 554 -12.83 14.34 -4.95
CA LYS A 554 -13.25 13.07 -5.55
C LYS A 554 -14.09 12.20 -4.61
N PHE A 555 -14.08 12.46 -3.30
CA PHE A 555 -14.87 11.72 -2.30
C PHE A 555 -16.34 12.17 -2.28
N THR A 556 -17.02 12.02 -3.42
CA THR A 556 -18.43 12.41 -3.60
C THR A 556 -19.43 11.38 -3.09
N GLY A 557 -18.95 10.17 -2.73
CA GLY A 557 -19.78 9.04 -2.35
C GLY A 557 -19.82 8.73 -0.86
N TYR A 558 -19.76 7.45 -0.52
CA TYR A 558 -19.93 6.92 0.83
C TYR A 558 -18.81 7.32 1.79
N LEU A 559 -17.54 7.07 1.47
CA LEU A 559 -16.44 7.42 2.37
C LEU A 559 -16.19 8.94 2.33
N ARG A 560 -15.92 9.51 3.50
CA ARG A 560 -15.53 10.91 3.69
C ARG A 560 -14.04 11.00 4.02
N PRO A 561 -13.29 11.94 3.42
CA PRO A 561 -11.83 11.97 3.50
C PRO A 561 -11.33 12.72 4.74
N GLY A 562 -11.89 12.44 5.92
CA GLY A 562 -11.59 13.19 7.15
C GLY A 562 -10.10 13.21 7.51
N ASN A 563 -9.40 12.10 7.30
CA ASN A 563 -7.96 11.97 7.39
C ASN A 563 -7.20 12.93 6.43
N TYR A 564 -7.54 12.96 5.14
CA TYR A 564 -6.91 13.88 4.18
C TYR A 564 -7.15 15.34 4.55
N GLU A 565 -8.33 15.68 5.07
CA GLU A 565 -8.61 17.02 5.54
C GLU A 565 -7.75 17.40 6.75
N ILE A 566 -7.52 16.48 7.71
CA ILE A 566 -6.58 16.68 8.82
C ILE A 566 -5.16 16.98 8.27
N PHE A 567 -4.70 16.21 7.28
CA PHE A 567 -3.39 16.38 6.69
C PHE A 567 -3.25 17.74 5.99
N ARG A 568 -4.27 18.14 5.21
CA ARG A 568 -4.35 19.44 4.54
C ARG A 568 -4.35 20.59 5.54
N ASP A 569 -5.16 20.48 6.59
CA ASP A 569 -5.28 21.51 7.61
C ASP A 569 -3.96 21.63 8.40
N SER A 570 -3.24 20.52 8.63
CA SER A 570 -1.87 20.51 9.15
C SER A 570 -0.89 21.24 8.23
N LEU A 571 -0.87 20.93 6.92
CA LEU A 571 0.00 21.62 5.95
C LEU A 571 -0.23 23.14 5.94
N ALA A 572 -1.50 23.57 6.06
CA ALA A 572 -1.85 24.97 6.15
C ALA A 572 -1.32 25.64 7.44
N ARG A 573 -1.37 24.95 8.59
CA ARG A 573 -0.80 25.45 9.86
C ARG A 573 0.71 25.69 9.78
N HIS A 574 1.43 24.88 9.01
CA HIS A 574 2.87 25.07 8.74
C HIS A 574 3.15 26.06 7.59
N GLY A 575 2.12 26.74 7.07
CA GLY A 575 2.25 27.77 6.04
C GLY A 575 2.66 27.23 4.66
N MET A 576 2.48 25.93 4.41
CA MET A 576 2.96 25.24 3.21
C MET A 576 1.87 24.83 2.22
N ALA A 577 0.62 25.27 2.42
CA ALA A 577 -0.51 24.88 1.55
C ALA A 577 -0.26 25.12 0.05
N ALA A 578 0.38 26.23 -0.32
CA ALA A 578 0.69 26.55 -1.71
C ALA A 578 1.73 25.61 -2.36
N ARG A 579 2.47 24.84 -1.57
CA ARG A 579 3.49 23.88 -2.02
C ARG A 579 2.95 22.46 -2.19
N ASN A 580 1.66 22.20 -1.90
CA ASN A 580 1.09 20.86 -1.94
C ASN A 580 1.40 20.11 -3.25
N LYS A 581 1.14 20.74 -4.41
CA LYS A 581 1.39 20.13 -5.73
C LYS A 581 2.88 19.90 -6.01
N ASP A 582 3.75 20.79 -5.52
CA ASP A 582 5.20 20.60 -5.64
C ASP A 582 5.68 19.40 -4.81
N PHE A 583 5.16 19.25 -3.58
CA PHE A 583 5.50 18.13 -2.71
C PHE A 583 4.99 16.80 -3.27
N ALA A 584 3.74 16.75 -3.73
CA ALA A 584 3.17 15.58 -4.37
C ALA A 584 3.97 15.17 -5.61
N TRP A 585 4.30 16.12 -6.48
CA TRP A 585 5.09 15.83 -7.68
C TRP A 585 6.52 15.39 -7.35
N ALA A 586 7.24 16.11 -6.49
CA ALA A 586 8.64 15.82 -6.19
C ALA A 586 8.82 14.48 -5.45
N SER A 587 8.02 14.23 -4.42
CA SER A 587 8.04 12.94 -3.71
C SER A 587 7.55 11.79 -4.60
N GLY A 588 6.55 12.03 -5.46
CA GLY A 588 6.07 11.06 -6.45
C GLY A 588 7.13 10.66 -7.48
N LYS A 589 7.92 11.61 -8.01
CA LYS A 589 9.05 11.27 -8.89
C LYS A 589 10.09 10.40 -8.18
N PHE A 590 10.36 10.66 -6.90
CA PHE A 590 11.30 9.85 -6.12
C PHE A 590 10.74 8.45 -5.81
N GLN A 591 9.46 8.35 -5.46
CA GLN A 591 8.73 7.08 -5.31
C GLN A 591 8.85 6.22 -6.57
N VAL A 592 8.66 6.80 -7.76
CA VAL A 592 8.80 6.07 -9.04
C VAL A 592 10.23 5.55 -9.26
N GLN A 593 11.25 6.32 -8.87
CA GLN A 593 12.64 5.82 -8.94
C GLN A 593 12.85 4.60 -8.03
N ALA A 594 12.29 4.63 -6.81
CA ALA A 594 12.37 3.51 -5.89
C ALA A 594 11.63 2.26 -6.43
N TYR A 595 10.42 2.42 -6.98
CA TYR A 595 9.70 1.32 -7.65
C TYR A 595 10.45 0.76 -8.85
N LYS A 596 11.09 1.61 -9.65
CA LYS A 596 11.91 1.18 -10.78
C LYS A 596 13.08 0.31 -10.32
N GLU A 597 13.85 0.74 -9.30
CA GLU A 597 14.95 -0.07 -8.77
C GLU A 597 14.47 -1.42 -8.22
N GLU A 598 13.32 -1.41 -7.54
CA GLU A 598 12.68 -2.59 -6.96
C GLU A 598 12.23 -3.61 -8.03
N ILE A 599 11.46 -3.16 -9.01
CA ILE A 599 10.92 -4.02 -10.08
C ILE A 599 12.06 -4.55 -10.95
N GLU A 600 13.03 -3.72 -11.31
CA GLU A 600 14.18 -4.19 -12.09
C GLU A 600 15.00 -5.21 -11.30
N ALA A 601 15.16 -5.07 -9.97
CA ALA A 601 15.84 -6.06 -9.14
C ALA A 601 15.11 -7.42 -9.17
N ASN A 602 13.78 -7.41 -9.14
CA ASN A 602 12.96 -8.62 -9.27
C ASN A 602 13.15 -9.29 -10.65
N LEU A 603 13.14 -8.50 -11.73
CA LEU A 603 13.37 -8.98 -13.10
C LEU A 603 14.81 -9.49 -13.31
N ARG A 604 15.80 -8.94 -12.60
CA ARG A 604 17.20 -9.40 -12.61
C ARG A 604 17.44 -10.66 -11.78
N THR A 605 16.59 -10.98 -10.80
CA THR A 605 16.85 -12.05 -9.83
C THR A 605 16.63 -13.44 -10.43
N PRO A 606 17.68 -14.27 -10.60
CA PRO A 606 17.52 -15.62 -11.15
C PRO A 606 16.61 -16.49 -10.26
N GLY A 607 15.67 -17.21 -10.86
CA GLY A 607 14.76 -18.12 -10.14
C GLY A 607 13.57 -17.48 -9.44
N LEU A 608 13.42 -16.15 -9.49
CA LEU A 608 12.22 -15.47 -9.01
C LEU A 608 11.13 -15.50 -10.09
N GLY A 609 9.91 -15.94 -9.77
CA GLY A 609 8.80 -16.13 -10.72
C GLY A 609 7.84 -14.94 -10.84
N GLY A 610 7.97 -13.93 -9.98
CA GLY A 610 7.11 -12.75 -10.03
C GLY A 610 7.25 -11.85 -8.81
N TYR A 611 6.40 -10.83 -8.75
CA TYR A 611 6.25 -9.96 -7.60
C TYR A 611 4.79 -9.50 -7.44
N GLN A 612 4.44 -8.97 -6.27
CA GLN A 612 3.16 -8.35 -5.95
C GLN A 612 3.39 -6.97 -5.35
N LEU A 613 3.09 -5.89 -6.07
CA LEU A 613 3.15 -4.54 -5.51
C LEU A 613 2.13 -4.37 -4.39
N LEU A 614 2.46 -3.52 -3.42
CA LEU A 614 1.49 -2.96 -2.48
C LEU A 614 1.66 -1.44 -2.51
N ASP A 615 1.10 -0.77 -3.49
CA ASP A 615 0.15 -1.26 -4.51
C ASP A 615 0.29 -0.35 -5.75
N LEU A 616 -0.34 -0.66 -6.89
CA LEU A 616 -0.36 0.24 -8.05
C LEU A 616 -1.17 1.52 -7.74
N HIS A 617 -2.22 1.40 -6.92
CA HIS A 617 -3.03 2.51 -6.42
C HIS A 617 -2.83 2.78 -4.91
N ASP A 618 -3.23 3.96 -4.44
CA ASP A 618 -3.11 4.30 -3.02
C ASP A 618 -4.04 3.45 -2.16
N TYR A 619 -3.51 2.92 -1.06
CA TYR A 619 -4.21 2.01 -0.15
C TYR A 619 -4.76 2.77 1.06
N LEU A 620 -6.09 2.78 1.24
CA LEU A 620 -6.74 3.57 2.30
C LEU A 620 -6.61 2.99 3.71
N GLY A 621 -6.34 1.70 3.85
CA GLY A 621 -6.32 1.03 5.14
C GLY A 621 -5.10 1.40 5.99
N GLN A 622 -5.18 1.05 7.29
CA GLN A 622 -4.06 1.16 8.24
C GLN A 622 -3.38 2.56 8.23
N GLY A 623 -4.16 3.64 8.43
CA GLY A 623 -3.62 5.00 8.46
C GLY A 623 -3.39 5.63 7.08
N THR A 624 -3.96 5.05 6.02
CA THR A 624 -3.87 5.55 4.64
C THR A 624 -2.44 5.58 4.11
N ALA A 625 -2.04 4.48 3.49
CA ALA A 625 -0.73 4.32 2.87
C ALA A 625 -0.76 4.80 1.41
N LEU A 626 -0.11 5.93 1.14
CA LEU A 626 -0.05 6.57 -0.18
C LEU A 626 1.06 5.97 -1.07
N VAL A 627 1.03 4.64 -1.19
CA VAL A 627 2.04 3.81 -1.85
C VAL A 627 1.88 3.76 -3.37
N GLY A 628 0.69 4.10 -3.90
CA GLY A 628 0.37 3.98 -5.30
C GLY A 628 0.97 5.10 -6.15
N VAL A 629 1.23 4.77 -7.42
CA VAL A 629 1.44 5.76 -8.49
C VAL A 629 0.11 6.25 -9.09
N LEU A 630 -0.96 5.48 -8.85
CA LEU A 630 -2.35 5.88 -9.02
C LEU A 630 -2.96 6.26 -7.66
N ASP A 631 -3.95 7.14 -7.65
CA ASP A 631 -4.71 7.45 -6.44
C ASP A 631 -5.74 6.34 -6.11
N THR A 632 -6.44 6.43 -4.98
CA THR A 632 -7.44 5.42 -4.56
C THR A 632 -8.62 5.27 -5.55
N PHE A 633 -8.78 6.19 -6.50
CA PHE A 633 -9.78 6.12 -7.58
C PHE A 633 -9.23 5.52 -8.88
N TRP A 634 -8.00 4.97 -8.84
CA TRP A 634 -7.26 4.41 -9.97
C TRP A 634 -6.86 5.46 -11.03
N GLU A 635 -6.77 6.73 -10.65
CA GLU A 635 -6.39 7.80 -11.57
C GLU A 635 -4.91 8.19 -11.39
N PRO A 636 -4.20 8.56 -12.47
CA PRO A 636 -2.79 8.93 -12.36
C PRO A 636 -2.55 10.15 -11.47
N LYS A 637 -1.58 10.08 -10.57
CA LYS A 637 -1.18 11.19 -9.67
C LYS A 637 -0.30 12.26 -10.35
N GLY A 638 -0.10 12.17 -11.67
CA GLY A 638 0.46 13.24 -12.50
C GLY A 638 1.99 13.29 -12.66
N TYR A 639 2.75 12.37 -12.06
CA TYR A 639 4.23 12.35 -12.14
C TYR A 639 4.84 11.18 -12.94
N VAL A 640 4.02 10.21 -13.35
CA VAL A 640 4.37 9.11 -14.26
C VAL A 640 3.13 8.68 -15.04
N THR A 641 3.34 8.24 -16.29
CA THR A 641 2.30 7.69 -17.16
C THR A 641 2.44 6.18 -17.31
N ALA A 642 1.37 5.50 -17.73
CA ALA A 642 1.38 4.06 -18.01
C ALA A 642 2.50 3.64 -18.99
N PRO A 643 2.71 4.33 -20.14
CA PRO A 643 3.81 4.00 -21.05
C PRO A 643 5.19 4.16 -20.43
N GLU A 644 5.41 5.17 -19.59
CA GLU A 644 6.68 5.35 -18.87
C GLU A 644 6.91 4.25 -17.83
N PHE A 645 5.88 3.88 -17.07
CA PHE A 645 5.97 2.80 -16.08
C PHE A 645 6.23 1.44 -16.74
N ARG A 646 5.58 1.17 -17.89
CA ARG A 646 5.79 -0.05 -18.70
C ARG A 646 7.22 -0.22 -19.20
N ARG A 647 8.05 0.83 -19.23
CA ARG A 647 9.47 0.71 -19.61
C ARG A 647 10.25 -0.21 -18.67
N PHE A 648 9.85 -0.27 -17.40
CA PHE A 648 10.43 -1.16 -16.39
C PHE A 648 9.44 -2.21 -15.85
N ASN A 649 8.14 -2.09 -16.16
CA ASN A 649 7.11 -3.09 -15.83
C ASN A 649 6.45 -3.73 -17.07
N GLY A 650 7.20 -3.89 -18.16
CA GLY A 650 6.67 -4.36 -19.44
C GLY A 650 6.77 -5.88 -19.65
N GLU A 651 6.35 -6.29 -20.85
CA GLU A 651 6.60 -7.64 -21.39
C GLU A 651 8.06 -7.87 -21.72
N THR A 652 8.73 -6.85 -22.27
CA THR A 652 10.15 -6.85 -22.61
C THR A 652 10.82 -5.67 -21.93
N VAL A 653 11.68 -5.95 -20.96
CA VAL A 653 12.36 -4.93 -20.16
C VAL A 653 13.88 -5.11 -20.31
N PRO A 654 14.56 -4.18 -21.00
CA PRO A 654 16.01 -4.07 -20.94
C PRO A 654 16.47 -3.67 -19.52
N LEU A 655 17.57 -4.26 -19.05
CA LEU A 655 18.07 -4.14 -17.68
C LEU A 655 19.57 -3.82 -17.71
N ALA A 656 19.94 -2.57 -17.44
CA ALA A 656 21.34 -2.14 -17.32
C ALA A 656 21.82 -2.25 -15.86
N ARG A 657 22.92 -2.98 -15.64
CA ARG A 657 23.50 -3.18 -14.30
C ARG A 657 24.46 -2.04 -13.91
N LEU A 658 23.90 -0.85 -13.72
CA LEU A 658 24.63 0.30 -13.21
C LEU A 658 24.79 0.22 -11.68
N SER A 659 26.01 -0.05 -11.21
CA SER A 659 26.36 -0.17 -9.78
C SER A 659 26.52 1.16 -9.02
N LYS A 660 26.73 2.25 -9.76
CA LYS A 660 26.71 3.63 -9.28
C LYS A 660 26.00 4.52 -10.30
N ARG A 661 25.59 5.71 -9.87
CA ARG A 661 24.90 6.71 -10.72
C ARG A 661 25.72 7.99 -10.90
N VAL A 662 26.71 8.22 -10.03
CA VAL A 662 27.57 9.40 -10.05
C VAL A 662 28.97 9.02 -10.50
N TYR A 663 29.49 9.79 -11.45
CA TYR A 663 30.76 9.59 -12.13
C TYR A 663 31.53 10.92 -12.24
N THR A 664 32.80 10.80 -12.56
CA THR A 664 33.70 11.88 -12.94
C THR A 664 34.14 11.74 -14.40
N THR A 665 34.68 12.81 -14.99
CA THR A 665 35.28 12.74 -16.34
C THR A 665 36.48 11.80 -16.44
N THR A 666 37.05 11.31 -15.33
CA THR A 666 38.11 10.30 -15.34
C THR A 666 37.58 8.85 -15.26
N ASP A 667 36.29 8.66 -15.02
CA ASP A 667 35.68 7.34 -15.00
C ASP A 667 35.41 6.81 -16.43
N SER A 668 35.14 5.51 -16.52
CA SER A 668 34.50 4.87 -17.67
C SER A 668 33.18 4.25 -17.23
N LEU A 669 32.19 4.24 -18.12
CA LEU A 669 31.01 3.40 -17.99
C LEU A 669 31.34 2.00 -18.47
N THR A 670 31.23 1.03 -17.55
CA THR A 670 31.26 -0.40 -17.85
C THR A 670 29.95 -0.99 -17.34
N VAL A 671 29.01 -1.26 -18.25
CA VAL A 671 27.62 -1.56 -17.89
C VAL A 671 27.14 -2.82 -18.61
N PRO A 672 27.07 -3.97 -17.93
CA PRO A 672 26.39 -5.15 -18.45
C PRO A 672 24.91 -4.86 -18.68
N VAL A 673 24.39 -5.31 -19.82
CA VAL A 673 22.98 -5.17 -20.20
C VAL A 673 22.40 -6.55 -20.45
N GLU A 674 21.27 -6.84 -19.80
CA GLU A 674 20.46 -8.05 -19.99
C GLU A 674 19.00 -7.67 -20.32
N VAL A 675 18.17 -8.66 -20.64
CA VAL A 675 16.72 -8.46 -20.88
C VAL A 675 15.90 -9.51 -20.14
N ALA A 676 14.73 -9.08 -19.65
CA ALA A 676 13.61 -9.94 -19.29
C ALA A 676 12.53 -9.83 -20.36
N HIS A 677 12.16 -10.95 -20.99
CA HIS A 677 11.16 -11.04 -22.03
C HIS A 677 10.14 -12.15 -21.72
N PHE A 678 8.91 -11.75 -21.39
CA PHE A 678 7.77 -12.63 -21.13
C PHE A 678 6.60 -12.29 -22.06
N GLY A 679 6.90 -12.16 -23.36
CA GLY A 679 5.89 -11.99 -24.41
C GLY A 679 5.22 -13.30 -24.81
N ALA A 680 4.30 -13.21 -25.77
CA ALA A 680 3.59 -14.36 -26.32
C ALA A 680 4.49 -15.31 -27.16
N ALA A 681 5.62 -14.82 -27.68
CA ALA A 681 6.57 -15.59 -28.50
C ALA A 681 7.98 -14.99 -28.40
N PRO A 682 9.06 -15.76 -28.64
CA PRO A 682 10.42 -15.24 -28.75
C PRO A 682 10.56 -14.11 -29.78
N LEU A 683 11.45 -13.14 -29.53
CA LEU A 683 11.79 -12.09 -30.49
C LEU A 683 12.89 -12.59 -31.43
N VAL A 684 12.59 -12.75 -32.71
CA VAL A 684 13.53 -13.22 -33.74
C VAL A 684 14.25 -12.03 -34.38
N ASP A 685 15.56 -12.19 -34.65
CA ASP A 685 16.43 -11.15 -35.24
C ASP A 685 16.35 -9.80 -34.51
N ALA A 686 16.24 -9.83 -33.18
CA ALA A 686 16.14 -8.62 -32.38
C ALA A 686 17.46 -7.85 -32.43
N GLN A 687 17.37 -6.52 -32.55
CA GLN A 687 18.51 -5.61 -32.57
C GLN A 687 18.48 -4.72 -31.32
N PRO A 688 19.23 -5.06 -30.27
CA PRO A 688 19.41 -4.17 -29.14
C PRO A 688 20.36 -3.00 -29.47
N ARG A 689 20.00 -1.80 -29.04
CA ARG A 689 20.74 -0.54 -29.23
C ARG A 689 20.77 0.24 -27.93
N TRP A 690 21.79 1.07 -27.75
CA TRP A 690 21.88 1.99 -26.62
C TRP A 690 22.29 3.39 -27.06
N GLN A 691 21.83 4.39 -26.33
CA GLN A 691 22.20 5.80 -26.51
C GLN A 691 22.42 6.44 -25.15
N LEU A 692 23.43 7.30 -25.06
CA LEU A 692 23.64 8.21 -23.95
C LEU A 692 23.21 9.60 -24.41
N LEU A 693 22.12 10.10 -23.84
CA LEU A 693 21.51 11.38 -24.18
C LEU A 693 21.88 12.43 -23.14
N ASP A 694 22.15 13.66 -23.56
CA ASP A 694 22.26 14.78 -22.64
C ASP A 694 20.87 15.33 -22.22
N ASP A 695 20.86 16.35 -21.37
CA ASP A 695 19.66 16.99 -20.85
C ASP A 695 18.83 17.72 -21.92
N ALA A 696 19.45 18.09 -23.04
CA ALA A 696 18.76 18.61 -24.23
C ALA A 696 18.21 17.50 -25.14
N GLY A 697 18.43 16.22 -24.80
CA GLY A 697 18.04 15.07 -25.60
C GLY A 697 18.97 14.80 -26.79
N GLN A 698 20.16 15.40 -26.83
CA GLN A 698 21.15 15.16 -27.88
C GLN A 698 21.96 13.91 -27.57
N VAL A 699 22.28 13.13 -28.61
CA VAL A 699 23.08 11.91 -28.47
C VAL A 699 24.54 12.28 -28.24
N ALA A 700 25.04 12.02 -27.04
CA ALA A 700 26.46 12.18 -26.68
C ALA A 700 27.29 10.94 -27.08
N ALA A 701 26.69 9.75 -27.00
CA ALA A 701 27.29 8.50 -27.46
C ALA A 701 26.18 7.49 -27.80
N SER A 702 26.49 6.49 -28.64
CA SER A 702 25.55 5.41 -28.94
C SER A 702 26.26 4.18 -29.44
N GLY A 703 25.59 3.03 -29.36
CA GLY A 703 26.07 1.78 -29.93
C GLY A 703 24.95 0.78 -30.18
N ALA A 704 25.31 -0.35 -30.77
CA ALA A 704 24.41 -1.47 -31.01
C ALA A 704 25.08 -2.77 -30.54
N PHE A 705 24.30 -3.67 -29.96
CA PHE A 705 24.75 -5.01 -29.62
C PHE A 705 24.56 -5.95 -30.83
N ALA A 706 25.07 -7.18 -30.73
CA ALA A 706 24.83 -8.17 -31.78
C ALA A 706 23.34 -8.50 -31.90
N ARG A 707 22.87 -8.75 -33.12
CA ARG A 707 21.52 -9.29 -33.34
C ARG A 707 21.43 -10.69 -32.77
N GLN A 708 20.31 -10.99 -32.14
CA GLN A 708 20.08 -12.31 -31.54
C GLN A 708 18.58 -12.60 -31.43
N THR A 709 18.25 -13.89 -31.35
CA THR A 709 16.92 -14.31 -30.93
C THR A 709 16.83 -14.21 -29.41
N ILE A 710 15.88 -13.43 -28.90
CA ILE A 710 15.61 -13.31 -27.47
C ILE A 710 14.49 -14.30 -27.14
N ALA A 711 14.84 -15.36 -26.40
CA ALA A 711 13.88 -16.37 -25.93
C ALA A 711 12.92 -15.79 -24.87
N ILE A 712 11.82 -16.51 -24.60
CA ILE A 712 10.98 -16.23 -23.44
C ILE A 712 11.77 -16.60 -22.17
N GLY A 713 11.89 -15.66 -21.25
CA GLY A 713 12.65 -15.81 -20.02
C GLY A 713 13.32 -14.51 -19.59
N LYS A 714 14.30 -14.63 -18.71
CA LYS A 714 15.06 -13.49 -18.17
C LYS A 714 16.52 -13.86 -17.97
N ASN A 715 17.32 -12.89 -17.57
CA ASN A 715 18.77 -13.02 -17.48
C ASN A 715 19.46 -13.32 -18.82
N ILE A 716 18.86 -12.86 -19.93
CA ILE A 716 19.41 -13.03 -21.28
C ILE A 716 20.37 -11.89 -21.56
N ALA A 717 21.66 -12.19 -21.74
CA ALA A 717 22.69 -11.18 -21.95
C ALA A 717 22.59 -10.52 -23.34
N LEU A 718 22.63 -9.19 -23.38
CA LEU A 718 22.69 -8.42 -24.63
C LEU A 718 24.13 -8.00 -24.96
N GLY A 719 24.92 -7.65 -23.95
CA GLY A 719 26.31 -7.23 -24.08
C GLY A 719 26.73 -6.29 -22.95
N THR A 720 27.90 -5.67 -23.09
CA THR A 720 28.44 -4.69 -22.13
C THR A 720 28.70 -3.37 -22.85
N ILE A 721 28.23 -2.27 -22.27
CA ILE A 721 28.58 -0.92 -22.72
C ILE A 721 29.93 -0.56 -22.11
N GLU A 722 30.88 -0.16 -22.95
CA GLU A 722 32.20 0.37 -22.55
C GLU A 722 32.36 1.77 -23.14
N LEU A 723 32.36 2.80 -22.28
CA LEU A 723 32.43 4.20 -22.72
C LEU A 723 33.29 5.04 -21.76
N PRO A 724 34.49 5.49 -22.17
CA PRO A 724 35.26 6.49 -21.42
C PRO A 724 34.48 7.81 -21.31
N LEU A 725 34.46 8.42 -20.12
CA LEU A 725 33.68 9.65 -19.88
C LEU A 725 34.49 10.95 -20.06
N ARG A 726 35.77 10.85 -20.43
CA ARG A 726 36.70 11.99 -20.56
C ARG A 726 36.30 13.05 -21.57
N ASP A 727 35.56 12.66 -22.60
CA ASP A 727 35.16 13.55 -23.69
C ASP A 727 33.74 14.11 -23.50
N LEU A 728 33.06 13.73 -22.40
CA LEU A 728 31.74 14.26 -22.07
C LEU A 728 31.84 15.61 -21.35
N ALA A 729 30.88 16.49 -21.66
CA ALA A 729 30.72 17.74 -20.95
C ALA A 729 30.37 17.49 -19.47
N ALA A 730 31.03 18.22 -18.58
CA ALA A 730 30.77 18.15 -17.14
C ALA A 730 30.90 19.54 -16.49
N PRO A 731 30.11 19.87 -15.46
CA PRO A 731 29.09 19.03 -14.83
C PRO A 731 27.83 18.88 -15.71
N ARG A 732 27.31 17.66 -15.87
CA ARG A 732 26.08 17.40 -16.64
C ARG A 732 25.37 16.13 -16.21
N THR A 733 24.06 16.07 -16.42
CA THR A 733 23.24 14.85 -16.32
C THR A 733 23.10 14.21 -17.69
N TYR A 734 23.25 12.90 -17.76
CA TYR A 734 23.01 12.09 -18.94
C TYR A 734 21.97 11.02 -18.67
N ARG A 735 21.24 10.61 -19.72
CA ARG A 735 20.29 9.50 -19.68
C ARG A 735 20.79 8.38 -20.59
N LEU A 736 21.16 7.25 -20.00
CA LEU A 736 21.41 6.01 -20.73
C LEU A 736 20.07 5.39 -21.09
N GLU A 737 19.80 5.20 -22.38
CA GLU A 737 18.63 4.52 -22.88
C GLU A 737 19.05 3.25 -23.62
N VAL A 738 18.36 2.14 -23.36
CA VAL A 738 18.50 0.88 -24.09
C VAL A 738 17.16 0.57 -24.76
N THR A 739 17.22 0.28 -26.06
CA THR A 739 16.08 -0.04 -26.91
C THR A 739 16.31 -1.40 -27.57
N ILE A 740 15.28 -2.24 -27.63
CA ILE A 740 15.30 -3.50 -28.37
C ILE A 740 14.29 -3.38 -29.50
N ASP A 741 14.78 -3.38 -30.75
CA ASP A 741 13.91 -3.49 -31.91
C ASP A 741 13.65 -4.97 -32.22
N GLY A 742 12.41 -5.31 -32.56
CA GLY A 742 12.05 -6.67 -32.97
C GLY A 742 10.59 -6.73 -33.42
N ALA A 743 10.23 -7.78 -34.15
CA ALA A 743 8.83 -8.00 -34.49
C ALA A 743 8.02 -8.30 -33.22
N VAL A 744 7.09 -7.41 -32.88
CA VAL A 744 6.08 -7.64 -31.84
C VAL A 744 4.87 -8.31 -32.50
N ASN A 745 4.15 -9.21 -31.81
CA ASN A 745 2.97 -9.87 -32.37
C ASN A 745 1.95 -8.86 -32.94
N GLY A 746 1.45 -9.14 -34.16
CA GLY A 746 0.51 -8.26 -34.86
C GLY A 746 1.14 -7.12 -35.68
N THR A 747 2.47 -7.09 -35.83
CA THR A 747 3.17 -6.08 -36.62
C THR A 747 3.24 -6.48 -38.10
N PRO A 748 2.80 -5.64 -39.06
CA PRO A 748 2.96 -5.92 -40.49
C PRO A 748 4.42 -6.14 -40.89
N ALA A 749 4.66 -6.98 -41.89
CA ALA A 749 6.00 -7.23 -42.41
C ALA A 749 6.66 -5.91 -42.89
N GLY A 750 7.82 -5.57 -42.33
CA GLY A 750 8.64 -4.40 -42.73
C GLY A 750 8.74 -3.25 -41.73
N ALA A 751 8.04 -3.27 -40.59
CA ALA A 751 8.15 -2.23 -39.57
C ALA A 751 9.03 -2.68 -38.37
N PRO A 752 10.16 -2.01 -38.07
CA PRO A 752 10.78 -2.11 -36.76
C PRO A 752 9.84 -1.45 -35.75
N ARG A 753 9.34 -2.21 -34.78
CA ARG A 753 8.65 -1.66 -33.61
C ARG A 753 9.51 -1.94 -32.39
N VAL A 754 9.67 -0.92 -31.55
CA VAL A 754 10.39 -1.03 -30.29
C VAL A 754 9.68 -2.08 -29.44
N ALA A 755 10.31 -3.25 -29.27
CA ALA A 755 9.78 -4.37 -28.50
C ALA A 755 9.93 -4.14 -26.99
N GLY A 756 10.95 -3.39 -26.58
CA GLY A 756 11.19 -2.97 -25.21
C GLY A 756 12.15 -1.79 -25.15
N GLN A 757 11.98 -0.91 -24.17
CA GLN A 757 12.81 0.28 -23.98
C GLN A 757 12.88 0.62 -22.50
N ASN A 758 14.06 0.96 -22.00
CA ASN A 758 14.26 1.38 -20.63
C ASN A 758 15.43 2.38 -20.53
N ASP A 759 15.46 3.18 -19.47
CA ASP A 759 16.48 4.23 -19.29
C ASP A 759 16.90 4.46 -17.83
N TRP A 760 18.10 5.03 -17.66
CA TRP A 760 18.71 5.34 -16.37
C TRP A 760 19.46 6.67 -16.45
N ARG A 761 19.32 7.51 -15.43
CA ARG A 761 20.10 8.75 -15.33
C ARG A 761 21.45 8.50 -14.68
N ILE A 762 22.46 9.22 -15.15
CA ILE A 762 23.79 9.31 -14.54
C ILE A 762 24.22 10.77 -14.45
N TRP A 763 25.09 11.08 -13.50
CA TRP A 763 25.66 12.42 -13.32
C TRP A 763 27.16 12.35 -13.50
N VAL A 764 27.69 13.21 -14.37
CA VAL A 764 29.12 13.29 -14.65
C VAL A 764 29.63 14.66 -14.19
N TYR A 765 30.60 14.64 -13.27
CA TYR A 765 31.22 15.83 -12.72
C TYR A 765 32.70 15.96 -13.15
N PRO A 766 33.27 17.17 -13.15
CA PRO A 766 34.71 17.32 -13.41
C PRO A 766 35.56 16.57 -12.38
N ALA A 767 36.56 15.82 -12.85
CA ALA A 767 37.53 15.14 -11.98
C ALA A 767 38.43 16.13 -11.21
N ALA A 768 38.82 17.23 -11.87
CA ALA A 768 39.70 18.24 -11.29
C ALA A 768 39.00 19.10 -10.23
N ALA A 769 39.71 19.42 -9.16
CA ALA A 769 39.27 20.36 -8.13
C ALA A 769 39.22 21.79 -8.70
N THR A 770 38.11 22.19 -9.32
CA THR A 770 37.89 23.60 -9.62
C THR A 770 37.56 24.33 -8.31
N ASN A 771 38.54 25.08 -7.79
CA ASN A 771 38.45 26.00 -6.65
C ASN A 771 38.04 25.40 -5.29
N LYS A 772 39.00 24.79 -4.58
CA LYS A 772 38.88 24.60 -3.12
C LYS A 772 38.87 25.92 -2.35
N ALA A 773 39.48 26.97 -2.91
CA ALA A 773 39.60 28.28 -2.28
C ALA A 773 38.23 28.96 -2.10
N GLU A 774 37.99 29.49 -0.92
CA GLU A 774 36.81 30.28 -0.60
C GLU A 774 36.92 31.67 -1.24
N PRO A 775 35.82 32.23 -1.79
CA PRO A 775 35.81 33.62 -2.22
C PRO A 775 36.20 34.54 -1.05
N ALA A 776 37.07 35.51 -1.30
CA ALA A 776 37.64 36.35 -0.23
C ALA A 776 36.59 37.15 0.57
N ASP A 777 35.40 37.38 0.01
CA ASP A 777 34.30 38.13 0.61
C ASP A 777 33.27 37.25 1.33
N VAL A 778 33.38 35.92 1.23
CA VAL A 778 32.47 34.92 1.81
C VAL A 778 33.14 34.21 2.99
N LEU A 779 32.51 34.26 4.16
CA LEU A 779 32.90 33.43 5.32
C LEU A 779 32.18 32.09 5.26
N VAL A 780 32.90 30.98 5.14
CA VAL A 780 32.35 29.64 5.36
C VAL A 780 32.61 29.22 6.79
N THR A 781 31.56 28.92 7.57
CA THR A 781 31.73 28.62 8.99
C THR A 781 30.67 27.67 9.54
N ARG A 782 31.04 26.88 10.56
CA ARG A 782 30.13 26.12 11.41
C ARG A 782 29.82 26.83 12.74
N SER A 783 30.51 27.92 13.05
CA SER A 783 30.27 28.73 14.25
C SER A 783 29.24 29.80 13.98
N TRP A 784 28.10 29.73 14.67
CA TRP A 784 27.08 30.78 14.59
C TRP A 784 27.61 32.13 15.09
N ASN A 785 28.46 32.14 16.12
CA ASN A 785 29.04 33.38 16.65
C ASN A 785 29.91 34.08 15.59
N ALA A 786 30.73 33.32 14.84
CA ALA A 786 31.51 33.87 13.74
C ALA A 786 30.62 34.35 12.59
N ALA A 787 29.57 33.59 12.27
CA ALA A 787 28.57 33.96 11.26
C ALA A 787 27.90 35.30 11.62
N GLU A 788 27.36 35.41 12.83
CA GLU A 788 26.67 36.60 13.33
C GLU A 788 27.57 37.83 13.34
N ALA A 789 28.82 37.69 13.81
CA ALA A 789 29.79 38.78 13.80
C ALA A 789 30.07 39.30 12.38
N ARG A 790 30.19 38.39 11.40
CA ARG A 790 30.41 38.75 9.99
C ARG A 790 29.18 39.38 9.36
N LEU A 791 27.98 38.87 9.66
CA LEU A 791 26.71 39.43 9.17
C LEU A 791 26.46 40.84 9.72
N ALA A 792 26.79 41.09 11.00
CA ALA A 792 26.70 42.42 11.60
C ALA A 792 27.56 43.47 10.89
N GLN A 793 28.67 43.04 10.27
CA GLN A 793 29.55 43.88 9.45
C GLN A 793 29.09 44.01 7.98
N GLY A 794 27.92 43.48 7.61
CA GLY A 794 27.44 43.49 6.22
C GLY A 794 28.06 42.42 5.31
N GLY A 795 28.77 41.45 5.89
CA GLY A 795 29.45 40.39 5.14
C GLY A 795 28.51 39.32 4.55
N LYS A 796 29.09 38.45 3.72
CA LYS A 796 28.44 37.25 3.18
C LYS A 796 28.87 36.03 4.00
N VAL A 797 27.92 35.17 4.37
CA VAL A 797 28.21 33.97 5.18
C VAL A 797 27.56 32.74 4.58
N LEU A 798 28.33 31.66 4.44
CA LEU A 798 27.84 30.30 4.27
C LEU A 798 27.93 29.60 5.63
N TYR A 799 26.78 29.48 6.29
CA TYR A 799 26.66 28.82 7.59
C TYR A 799 26.29 27.35 7.40
N LEU A 800 27.08 26.46 8.00
CA LEU A 800 26.92 25.01 7.93
C LEU A 800 26.72 24.44 9.34
N PRO A 801 25.50 24.55 9.93
CA PRO A 801 25.25 24.03 11.27
C PRO A 801 25.55 22.53 11.34
N LEU A 802 26.14 22.07 12.44
CA LEU A 802 26.26 20.63 12.71
C LEU A 802 24.89 20.05 13.07
N ALA A 803 24.75 18.74 12.91
CA ALA A 803 23.57 18.02 13.37
C ALA A 803 23.26 18.30 14.85
N ALA A 804 24.28 18.43 15.71
CA ALA A 804 24.12 18.74 17.14
C ALA A 804 23.70 20.19 17.44
N ASP A 805 23.80 21.10 16.46
CA ASP A 805 23.45 22.52 16.63
C ASP A 805 21.97 22.80 16.31
N LEU A 806 21.26 21.81 15.75
CA LEU A 806 19.86 21.91 15.33
C LEU A 806 18.95 21.29 16.39
N ASP A 807 17.88 22.01 16.78
CA ASP A 807 16.90 21.50 17.74
C ASP A 807 16.18 20.24 17.21
N TRP A 808 15.54 19.45 18.08
CA TRP A 808 14.96 18.15 17.69
C TRP A 808 13.77 18.25 16.73
N SER A 809 13.27 19.47 16.47
CA SER A 809 12.27 19.72 15.42
C SER A 809 12.86 19.69 14.00
N GLY A 810 14.20 19.65 13.87
CA GLY A 810 14.94 19.43 12.63
C GLY A 810 15.33 17.95 12.45
N PRO A 811 14.46 17.07 11.95
CA PRO A 811 14.72 15.63 11.84
C PRO A 811 15.89 15.31 10.88
N PRO A 812 16.49 14.12 11.00
CA PRO A 812 17.41 13.59 9.99
C PRO A 812 16.66 13.21 8.71
N LEU A 813 17.41 13.08 7.61
CA LEU A 813 16.89 12.62 6.33
C LEU A 813 17.31 11.18 6.02
N ASP A 814 16.47 10.49 5.27
CA ASP A 814 16.67 9.13 4.77
C ASP A 814 16.97 9.11 3.25
N SER A 815 17.65 8.05 2.80
CA SER A 815 18.03 7.85 1.40
C SER A 815 16.93 7.23 0.54
N VAL A 816 15.79 6.91 1.14
CA VAL A 816 14.58 6.39 0.50
C VAL A 816 13.35 7.03 1.13
N PRO A 817 12.20 7.10 0.43
CA PRO A 817 10.96 7.56 1.04
C PRO A 817 10.58 6.70 2.24
N VAL A 818 9.71 7.23 3.10
CA VAL A 818 9.06 6.44 4.14
C VAL A 818 8.47 5.15 3.54
N PHE A 819 8.71 4.05 4.24
CA PHE A 819 8.08 2.76 3.94
C PHE A 819 6.73 2.68 4.66
N TRP A 820 5.67 2.38 3.91
CA TRP A 820 4.29 2.23 4.35
C TRP A 820 3.56 3.50 4.83
N ASN A 821 3.80 3.97 6.07
CA ASN A 821 3.40 5.29 6.57
C ASN A 821 3.90 5.49 8.02
N ARG A 822 3.93 6.74 8.51
CA ARG A 822 4.39 7.09 9.86
C ARG A 822 3.33 7.06 10.96
N LEU A 823 2.04 6.85 10.65
CA LEU A 823 1.03 6.55 11.66
C LEU A 823 1.18 5.12 12.19
N MET A 824 1.45 4.18 11.29
CA MET A 824 1.66 2.78 11.61
C MET A 824 3.04 2.54 12.20
N ASN A 825 4.11 3.10 11.60
CA ASN A 825 5.48 2.92 12.06
C ASN A 825 6.13 4.27 12.40
N PRO A 826 5.76 4.89 13.54
CA PRO A 826 6.27 6.20 13.92
C PRO A 826 7.79 6.15 14.11
N ALA A 827 8.44 7.21 13.64
CA ALA A 827 9.87 7.45 13.82
C ALA A 827 10.14 8.96 13.79
N TRP A 828 11.33 9.35 14.24
CA TRP A 828 11.76 10.75 14.19
C TRP A 828 12.00 11.24 12.75
N SER A 829 12.65 10.40 11.93
CA SER A 829 12.81 10.64 10.49
C SER A 829 11.52 10.36 9.74
N ARG A 830 11.09 11.31 8.90
CA ARG A 830 9.83 11.21 8.13
C ARG A 830 9.91 11.82 6.73
N THR A 831 11.10 11.87 6.14
CA THR A 831 11.27 12.50 4.81
C THR A 831 10.72 11.65 3.67
N LEU A 832 10.12 12.31 2.68
CA LEU A 832 9.64 11.73 1.42
C LEU A 832 10.53 12.12 0.23
N GLY A 833 11.72 12.67 0.50
CA GLY A 833 12.65 13.22 -0.48
C GLY A 833 12.82 14.73 -0.32
N VAL A 834 13.19 15.41 -1.42
CA VAL A 834 13.37 16.87 -1.47
C VAL A 834 12.65 17.46 -2.68
N ALA A 835 12.00 18.61 -2.48
CA ALA A 835 11.51 19.50 -3.52
C ALA A 835 12.55 20.62 -3.75
N ILE A 836 12.93 20.82 -5.00
CA ILE A 836 14.08 21.65 -5.37
C ILE A 836 13.64 22.77 -6.32
N ASP A 837 13.99 24.01 -6.01
CA ASP A 837 13.96 25.10 -6.99
C ASP A 837 15.19 25.01 -7.90
N ASN A 838 15.13 24.12 -8.89
CA ASN A 838 16.26 23.82 -9.76
C ASN A 838 16.63 24.97 -10.71
N ARG A 839 15.87 26.07 -10.72
CA ARG A 839 16.19 27.29 -11.48
C ARG A 839 16.91 28.33 -10.63
N HIS A 840 17.03 28.10 -9.32
CA HIS A 840 17.70 29.02 -8.43
C HIS A 840 19.18 29.16 -8.82
N PRO A 841 19.75 30.38 -8.88
CA PRO A 841 21.14 30.59 -9.31
C PRO A 841 22.19 29.84 -8.46
N ALA A 842 21.87 29.53 -7.20
CA ALA A 842 22.71 28.70 -6.32
C ALA A 842 22.95 27.28 -6.86
N LEU A 843 22.09 26.76 -7.73
CA LEU A 843 22.17 25.42 -8.33
C LEU A 843 22.61 25.45 -9.80
N ALA A 844 22.97 26.62 -10.35
CA ALA A 844 23.28 26.77 -11.78
C ALA A 844 24.47 25.91 -12.25
N HIS A 845 25.41 25.57 -11.38
CA HIS A 845 26.53 24.67 -11.68
C HIS A 845 26.36 23.29 -11.03
N PHE A 846 25.14 22.93 -10.62
CA PHE A 846 24.81 21.63 -10.04
C PHE A 846 23.63 21.01 -10.80
N PRO A 847 23.88 20.17 -11.82
CA PRO A 847 22.84 19.52 -12.61
C PRO A 847 21.85 18.75 -11.73
N THR A 848 20.62 19.26 -11.66
CA THR A 848 19.55 18.68 -10.86
C THR A 848 18.18 18.98 -11.45
N ASP A 849 17.24 18.06 -11.20
CA ASP A 849 15.82 18.25 -11.47
C ASP A 849 15.13 18.85 -10.23
N ARG A 850 13.80 19.03 -10.29
CA ARG A 850 12.97 19.59 -9.21
C ARG A 850 12.72 18.63 -8.03
N PHE A 851 13.31 17.44 -8.04
CA PHE A 851 13.07 16.38 -7.06
C PHE A 851 14.35 15.65 -6.63
N ASN A 852 14.23 14.84 -5.58
CA ASN A 852 15.29 13.95 -5.10
C ASN A 852 15.58 12.81 -6.08
N ASP A 853 16.62 12.96 -6.89
CA ASP A 853 17.17 11.88 -7.70
C ASP A 853 18.48 11.34 -7.06
N TRP A 854 19.02 10.24 -7.57
CA TRP A 854 20.03 9.44 -6.86
C TRP A 854 21.37 10.15 -6.57
N GLN A 855 21.68 11.26 -7.25
CA GLN A 855 22.86 12.07 -6.92
C GLN A 855 22.75 12.74 -5.54
N TRP A 856 21.55 13.06 -5.08
CA TRP A 856 21.34 13.73 -3.79
C TRP A 856 21.64 12.83 -2.58
N THR A 857 21.66 11.50 -2.77
CA THR A 857 21.90 10.53 -1.68
C THR A 857 23.18 10.80 -0.90
N GLU A 858 24.26 11.27 -1.55
CA GLU A 858 25.53 11.62 -0.88
C GLU A 858 25.39 12.83 0.07
N LEU A 859 24.50 13.78 -0.26
CA LEU A 859 24.27 15.01 0.51
C LEU A 859 23.28 14.81 1.65
N ILE A 860 22.29 13.96 1.43
CA ILE A 860 21.18 13.71 2.34
C ILE A 860 21.56 12.74 3.44
N LYS A 861 22.39 11.73 3.12
CA LYS A 861 22.83 10.72 4.08
C LYS A 861 23.59 11.38 5.24
N GLY A 862 23.00 11.32 6.44
CA GLY A 862 23.57 11.90 7.66
C GLY A 862 23.34 13.40 7.83
N ALA A 863 22.56 14.04 6.95
CA ALA A 863 22.13 15.42 7.12
C ALA A 863 20.92 15.50 8.06
N ARG A 864 20.89 16.56 8.88
CA ARG A 864 19.70 17.02 9.59
C ARG A 864 19.16 18.28 8.92
N THR A 865 17.89 18.54 9.13
CA THR A 865 17.19 19.68 8.54
C THR A 865 17.11 20.83 9.53
N ILE A 866 17.09 22.07 9.04
CA ILE A 866 16.67 23.21 9.87
C ILE A 866 15.15 23.34 9.76
N ASN A 867 14.46 23.42 10.90
CA ASN A 867 13.03 23.72 10.93
C ASN A 867 12.84 25.24 10.83
N LEU A 868 12.09 25.68 9.82
CA LEU A 868 11.85 27.07 9.49
C LEU A 868 10.49 27.59 9.98
N ASP A 869 9.69 26.78 10.71
CA ASP A 869 8.35 27.14 11.17
C ASP A 869 8.36 28.39 12.07
N LYS A 870 9.45 28.59 12.82
CA LYS A 870 9.63 29.76 13.71
C LYS A 870 10.26 30.97 13.01
N LEU A 871 10.60 30.86 11.72
CA LEU A 871 11.18 31.92 10.92
C LEU A 871 10.10 32.57 10.04
N PRO A 872 10.34 33.76 9.44
CA PRO A 872 9.35 34.44 8.62
C PRO A 872 8.73 33.55 7.54
N ALA A 873 7.39 33.58 7.40
CA ALA A 873 6.67 32.73 6.46
C ALA A 873 7.14 32.88 5.01
N ALA A 874 7.56 34.09 4.63
CA ALA A 874 8.13 34.40 3.31
C ALA A 874 9.48 33.72 3.02
N LEU A 875 10.21 33.27 4.05
CA LEU A 875 11.50 32.59 3.89
C LEU A 875 11.26 31.19 3.29
N GLN A 876 11.51 31.03 2.00
CA GLN A 876 11.34 29.74 1.33
C GLN A 876 12.71 29.08 1.10
N PRO A 877 12.84 27.78 1.37
CA PRO A 877 14.04 27.02 1.06
C PRO A 877 14.25 26.85 -0.45
N ILE A 878 15.51 26.91 -0.89
CA ILE A 878 15.95 26.58 -2.26
C ILE A 878 15.87 25.05 -2.46
N VAL A 879 16.28 24.30 -1.44
CA VAL A 879 16.16 22.84 -1.37
C VAL A 879 15.40 22.49 -0.10
N GLN A 880 14.19 21.96 -0.27
CA GLN A 880 13.24 21.65 0.80
C GLN A 880 13.06 20.15 0.95
N PRO A 881 13.44 19.56 2.08
CA PRO A 881 12.95 18.24 2.46
C PRO A 881 11.42 18.22 2.55
N VAL A 882 10.80 17.20 1.94
CA VAL A 882 9.36 16.99 2.00
C VAL A 882 9.08 16.14 3.23
N ASP A 883 8.46 16.74 4.24
CA ASP A 883 8.06 16.03 5.45
C ASP A 883 6.78 15.21 5.21
N ASP A 884 6.61 14.11 5.95
CA ASP A 884 5.40 13.28 5.90
C ASP A 884 4.15 14.08 6.29
N TRP A 885 3.02 13.74 5.65
CA TRP A 885 1.75 14.46 5.75
C TRP A 885 1.10 14.43 7.14
N ASN A 886 1.55 13.53 8.03
CA ASN A 886 1.10 13.48 9.41
C ASN A 886 1.82 14.51 10.31
N ARG A 887 2.83 15.23 9.80
CA ARG A 887 3.58 16.26 10.55
C ARG A 887 3.71 17.59 9.79
N ASN A 888 4.12 17.59 8.53
CA ASN A 888 4.17 18.78 7.65
C ASN A 888 5.13 19.92 8.05
N TYR A 889 6.24 19.65 8.74
CA TYR A 889 7.18 20.73 9.08
C TYR A 889 7.72 21.47 7.84
N LYS A 890 7.93 22.79 7.98
CA LYS A 890 8.64 23.58 6.98
C LYS A 890 10.15 23.40 7.15
N LEU A 891 10.73 22.43 6.43
CA LEU A 891 12.14 22.07 6.55
C LEU A 891 13.02 22.75 5.50
N GLY A 892 14.28 23.05 5.85
CA GLY A 892 15.29 23.59 4.94
C GLY A 892 16.56 22.73 4.91
N LEU A 893 17.07 22.46 3.70
CA LEU A 893 18.41 21.89 3.47
C LEU A 893 19.38 22.95 2.92
N LEU A 894 18.87 23.86 2.07
CA LEU A 894 19.57 25.04 1.54
C LEU A 894 18.62 26.24 1.55
N VAL A 895 18.99 27.32 2.24
CA VAL A 895 18.14 28.50 2.44
C VAL A 895 18.98 29.76 2.40
N GLU A 896 18.48 30.84 1.80
CA GLU A 896 19.12 32.15 1.84
C GLU A 896 18.26 33.20 2.55
N ALA A 897 18.90 34.12 3.27
CA ALA A 897 18.25 35.17 4.03
C ALA A 897 19.13 36.43 4.11
N LYS A 898 18.49 37.58 4.29
CA LYS A 898 19.13 38.85 4.65
C LYS A 898 19.13 38.99 6.17
N VAL A 899 20.31 39.20 6.77
CA VAL A 899 20.45 39.36 8.23
C VAL A 899 21.11 40.69 8.53
N GLY A 900 20.31 41.67 8.97
CA GLY A 900 20.75 43.06 9.07
C GLY A 900 21.23 43.57 7.71
N ASN A 901 22.48 44.05 7.65
CA ASN A 901 23.14 44.45 6.41
C ASN A 901 23.86 43.29 5.70
N GLY A 902 23.97 42.13 6.36
CA GLY A 902 24.65 40.95 5.86
C GLY A 902 23.75 40.04 5.02
N ARG A 903 24.39 39.05 4.37
CA ARG A 903 23.72 38.05 3.54
C ARG A 903 24.12 36.66 3.98
N LEU A 904 23.14 35.82 4.25
CA LEU A 904 23.30 34.50 4.82
C LEU A 904 22.82 33.44 3.83
N MET A 905 23.65 32.43 3.62
CA MET A 905 23.28 31.14 3.05
C MET A 905 23.44 30.09 4.16
N ILE A 906 22.39 29.32 4.43
CA ILE A 906 22.42 28.19 5.36
C ILE A 906 22.38 26.91 4.53
N ALA A 907 23.34 26.02 4.75
CA ALA A 907 23.33 24.67 4.20
C ALA A 907 23.45 23.67 5.35
N SER A 908 22.40 22.90 5.63
CA SER A 908 22.46 21.88 6.69
C SER A 908 23.07 20.55 6.22
N ALA A 909 23.26 20.39 4.90
CA ALA A 909 24.12 19.35 4.33
C ALA A 909 25.61 19.68 4.54
N ASP A 910 26.42 18.67 4.83
CA ASP A 910 27.87 18.87 4.94
C ASP A 910 28.52 19.08 3.56
N LEU A 911 28.99 20.30 3.32
CA LEU A 911 29.67 20.75 2.10
C LEU A 911 31.16 21.04 2.31
N VAL A 912 31.78 20.59 3.40
CA VAL A 912 33.19 20.93 3.70
C VAL A 912 34.07 19.73 4.03
N SER A 913 33.52 18.61 4.51
CA SER A 913 34.34 17.45 4.86
C SER A 913 34.56 16.49 3.66
N ASN A 914 35.78 15.97 3.55
CA ASN A 914 36.18 14.90 2.61
C ASN A 914 35.84 15.17 1.12
N LEU A 915 35.96 16.42 0.65
CA LEU A 915 35.57 16.83 -0.71
C LEU A 915 36.37 16.17 -1.85
N ASP A 916 37.50 15.54 -1.55
CA ASP A 916 38.23 14.75 -2.54
C ASP A 916 37.53 13.42 -2.88
N GLN A 917 36.73 12.90 -1.95
CA GLN A 917 35.96 11.66 -2.11
C GLN A 917 34.46 11.93 -2.34
N ARG A 918 33.93 13.04 -1.80
CA ARG A 918 32.52 13.44 -1.90
C ARG A 918 32.28 14.36 -3.10
N ILE A 919 32.10 13.76 -4.27
CA ILE A 919 32.06 14.45 -5.56
C ILE A 919 30.82 15.34 -5.68
N VAL A 920 29.67 14.88 -5.18
CA VAL A 920 28.41 15.62 -5.23
C VAL A 920 28.49 16.84 -4.31
N ALA A 921 28.98 16.65 -3.07
CA ALA A 921 29.20 17.74 -2.12
C ALA A 921 30.18 18.78 -2.67
N ARG A 922 31.27 18.34 -3.31
CA ARG A 922 32.23 19.23 -3.98
C ARG A 922 31.56 20.08 -5.05
N GLN A 923 30.74 19.47 -5.92
CA GLN A 923 30.09 20.21 -6.99
C GLN A 923 29.04 21.20 -6.46
N LEU A 924 28.20 20.77 -5.50
CA LEU A 924 27.19 21.66 -4.92
C LEU A 924 27.84 22.83 -4.18
N ARG A 925 28.91 22.58 -3.39
CA ARG A 925 29.69 23.63 -2.72
C ARG A 925 30.18 24.67 -3.72
N LYS A 926 30.74 24.23 -4.85
CA LYS A 926 31.21 25.12 -5.90
C LYS A 926 30.07 26.00 -6.44
N SER A 927 28.93 25.40 -6.78
CA SER A 927 27.77 26.13 -7.31
C SER A 927 27.26 27.20 -6.32
N VAL A 928 27.18 26.85 -5.04
CA VAL A 928 26.75 27.79 -3.97
C VAL A 928 27.75 28.93 -3.81
N LEU A 929 29.06 28.64 -3.73
CA LEU A 929 30.07 29.68 -3.55
C LEU A 929 30.19 30.60 -4.77
N ASP A 930 30.09 30.07 -5.99
CA ASP A 930 30.08 30.88 -7.22
C ASP A 930 28.88 31.84 -7.23
N TYR A 931 27.70 31.36 -6.81
CA TYR A 931 26.53 32.20 -6.67
C TYR A 931 26.74 33.30 -5.62
N MET A 932 27.23 32.94 -4.43
CA MET A 932 27.50 33.89 -3.35
C MET A 932 28.56 34.94 -3.71
N ALA A 933 29.56 34.58 -4.50
CA ALA A 933 30.56 35.51 -5.01
C ALA A 933 30.00 36.48 -6.05
N SER A 934 28.94 36.10 -6.76
CA SER A 934 28.33 36.93 -7.81
C SER A 934 27.45 38.07 -7.27
N SER A 935 27.13 39.02 -8.14
CA SER A 935 26.13 40.07 -7.86
C SER A 935 24.70 39.53 -7.75
N ARG A 936 24.45 38.27 -8.14
CA ARG A 936 23.11 37.66 -8.05
C ARG A 936 22.74 37.25 -6.62
N PHE A 937 23.71 37.15 -5.70
CA PHE A 937 23.43 36.81 -4.30
C PHE A 937 22.87 38.02 -3.55
N GLU A 938 21.56 38.17 -3.68
CA GLU A 938 20.76 39.24 -3.10
C GLU A 938 19.51 38.65 -2.43
N PRO A 939 19.67 38.00 -1.26
CA PRO A 939 18.54 37.42 -0.56
C PRO A 939 17.54 38.51 -0.15
N GLN A 940 16.25 38.25 -0.39
CA GLN A 940 15.18 39.25 -0.25
C GLN A 940 14.51 39.21 1.13
N VAL A 941 14.46 38.03 1.77
CA VAL A 941 13.73 37.85 3.02
C VAL A 941 14.61 38.22 4.21
N ALA A 942 14.17 39.21 4.99
CA ALA A 942 14.86 39.62 6.21
C ALA A 942 14.59 38.64 7.35
N VAL A 943 15.64 38.25 8.07
CA VAL A 943 15.60 37.45 9.30
C VAL A 943 16.58 38.08 10.29
N SER A 944 16.19 38.23 11.55
CA SER A 944 17.09 38.72 12.59
C SER A 944 18.07 37.63 13.05
N ALA A 945 19.25 38.03 13.53
CA ALA A 945 20.21 37.08 14.09
C ALA A 945 19.63 36.34 15.31
N PHE A 946 18.74 36.99 16.07
CA PHE A 946 18.01 36.38 17.17
C PHE A 946 17.08 35.25 16.71
N GLU A 947 16.29 35.47 15.66
CA GLU A 947 15.41 34.43 15.09
C GLU A 947 16.20 33.21 14.61
N VAL A 948 17.35 33.42 13.94
CA VAL A 948 18.21 32.29 13.55
C VAL A 948 18.75 31.55 14.78
N ARG A 949 19.14 32.26 15.84
CA ARG A 949 19.57 31.64 17.10
C ARG A 949 18.47 30.81 17.75
N LEU A 950 17.21 31.20 17.62
CA LEU A 950 16.06 30.43 18.15
C LEU A 950 15.82 29.11 17.38
N ALA A 951 16.29 29.00 16.15
CA ALA A 951 16.27 27.75 15.38
C ALA A 951 17.46 26.81 15.71
N LEU A 952 18.42 27.28 16.51
CA LEU A 952 19.57 26.51 16.97
C LEU A 952 19.39 26.05 18.41
N PHE A 953 19.86 24.84 18.70
CA PHE A 953 19.90 24.29 20.04
C PHE A 953 20.99 23.23 20.13
N ASP A 954 21.84 23.34 21.16
CA ASP A 954 22.88 22.36 21.41
C ASP A 954 22.30 21.08 22.01
N THR A 955 22.02 20.08 21.18
CA THR A 955 21.42 18.81 21.63
C THR A 955 22.37 17.99 22.49
N LEU A 956 23.65 18.35 22.57
CA LEU A 956 24.66 17.70 23.40
C LEU A 956 24.95 18.46 24.70
N VAL A 957 24.13 19.47 25.05
CA VAL A 957 24.30 20.29 26.26
C VAL A 957 24.45 19.44 27.53
N MET A 958 23.65 18.37 27.67
CA MET A 958 23.70 17.49 28.84
C MET A 958 25.02 16.74 28.94
N LYS A 959 25.52 16.21 27.82
CA LYS A 959 26.82 15.55 27.72
C LYS A 959 27.97 16.51 28.07
N LYS A 960 27.92 17.75 27.58
CA LYS A 960 28.93 18.79 27.88
C LYS A 960 28.94 19.21 29.35
N LEU A 961 27.78 19.15 30.01
CA LEU A 961 27.65 19.39 31.45
C LEU A 961 28.06 18.19 32.31
N GLY A 962 28.48 17.08 31.70
CA GLY A 962 28.82 15.84 32.39
C GLY A 962 27.63 15.25 33.14
N ALA A 963 26.42 15.40 32.59
CA ALA A 963 25.20 14.91 33.21
C ALA A 963 25.17 13.38 33.29
N GLN A 964 24.63 12.87 34.38
CA GLN A 964 24.31 11.46 34.59
C GLN A 964 22.84 11.34 34.97
N ALA A 965 22.15 10.32 34.48
CA ALA A 965 20.75 10.08 34.76
C ALA A 965 20.56 8.78 35.55
N ALA A 966 19.66 8.83 36.53
CA ALA A 966 19.22 7.70 37.34
C ALA A 966 17.68 7.62 37.33
N GLY A 967 17.18 6.40 37.19
CA GLY A 967 15.76 6.07 37.04
C GLY A 967 15.64 4.64 36.54
N ASP A 968 14.42 4.21 36.22
CA ASP A 968 14.17 2.91 35.60
C ASP A 968 14.77 2.83 34.18
N ASN A 969 14.52 1.72 33.48
CA ASN A 969 14.99 1.32 32.16
C ASN A 969 15.70 2.40 31.32
N ASN A 970 17.03 2.23 31.20
CA ASN A 970 17.92 3.03 30.36
C ASN A 970 17.86 4.55 30.59
N PRO A 971 18.04 5.05 31.83
CA PRO A 971 17.87 6.48 32.13
C PRO A 971 18.88 7.37 31.40
N ALA A 972 20.05 6.83 31.05
CA ALA A 972 21.06 7.53 30.25
C ALA A 972 20.57 7.92 28.85
N TYR A 973 19.58 7.21 28.29
CA TYR A 973 19.02 7.53 26.98
C TYR A 973 18.20 8.83 26.98
N ALA A 974 17.69 9.28 28.13
CA ALA A 974 16.99 10.57 28.19
C ALA A 974 17.90 11.80 28.07
N ILE A 975 19.22 11.63 28.01
CA ILE A 975 20.19 12.73 28.04
C ILE A 975 21.37 12.50 27.07
N ASP A 976 21.25 11.55 26.12
CA ASP A 976 22.34 11.21 25.19
C ASP A 976 22.33 12.04 23.90
N GLY A 977 21.27 12.81 23.66
CA GLY A 977 21.09 13.72 22.53
C GLY A 977 20.54 13.03 21.27
N ASP A 978 20.08 11.77 21.37
CA ASP A 978 19.58 10.93 20.30
C ASP A 978 18.07 10.59 20.47
N PRO A 979 17.18 11.27 19.73
CA PRO A 979 15.74 11.04 19.77
C PRO A 979 15.26 9.63 19.33
N ASN A 980 16.16 8.80 18.80
CA ASN A 980 15.86 7.41 18.46
C ASN A 980 15.97 6.46 19.66
N THR A 981 16.49 6.95 20.79
CA THR A 981 16.53 6.24 22.06
C THR A 981 15.56 6.85 23.05
N PHE A 982 15.26 6.15 24.14
CA PHE A 982 14.37 6.66 25.17
C PHE A 982 14.60 6.01 26.52
N TRP A 983 14.39 6.79 27.57
CA TRP A 983 14.14 6.28 28.92
C TRP A 983 12.67 5.86 29.02
N SER A 984 12.39 4.80 29.78
CA SER A 984 11.03 4.45 30.18
C SER A 984 10.96 3.98 31.64
N ALA A 985 9.82 4.22 32.28
CA ALA A 985 9.55 3.84 33.65
C ALA A 985 8.09 3.43 33.87
N GLY A 986 7.86 2.67 34.94
CA GLY A 986 6.56 2.06 35.23
C GLY A 986 6.22 0.90 34.29
N ASP A 987 5.11 0.22 34.58
CA ASP A 987 4.52 -0.78 33.70
C ASP A 987 2.99 -0.75 33.80
N GLN A 988 2.29 -1.32 32.82
CA GLN A 988 0.83 -1.34 32.82
C GLN A 988 0.22 -2.29 33.90
N LYS A 989 1.02 -3.06 34.66
CA LYS A 989 0.52 -4.22 35.45
C LYS A 989 0.84 -4.20 36.95
N ALA A 990 1.87 -3.51 37.40
CA ALA A 990 2.50 -3.65 38.72
C ALA A 990 3.03 -2.32 39.29
N GLN A 991 3.81 -1.54 38.53
CA GLN A 991 4.38 -0.26 38.99
C GLN A 991 3.67 0.93 38.37
N ARG A 992 2.97 1.71 39.20
CA ARG A 992 2.21 2.88 38.78
C ARG A 992 2.99 4.18 38.99
N MET A 993 2.58 5.21 38.27
CA MET A 993 2.98 6.60 38.50
C MET A 993 2.75 7.01 39.99
N PRO A 994 3.58 7.89 40.56
CA PRO A 994 4.57 8.72 39.88
C PRO A 994 5.90 8.00 39.58
N GLN A 995 6.56 8.37 38.49
CA GLN A 995 7.87 7.88 38.07
C GLN A 995 8.87 9.02 37.94
N ALA A 996 10.10 8.85 38.44
CA ALA A 996 11.09 9.93 38.50
C ALA A 996 12.36 9.61 37.71
N LEU A 997 12.81 10.61 36.94
CA LEU A 997 14.11 10.66 36.30
C LEU A 997 14.96 11.72 37.03
N THR A 998 16.04 11.29 37.68
CA THR A 998 16.96 12.17 38.39
C THR A 998 18.22 12.39 37.57
N ILE A 999 18.58 13.64 37.34
CA ILE A 999 19.75 14.06 36.59
C ILE A 999 20.73 14.75 37.54
N THR A 1000 21.97 14.26 37.56
CA THR A 1000 23.09 14.84 38.31
C THR A 1000 24.10 15.45 37.35
N LEU A 1001 24.41 16.72 37.54
CA LEU A 1001 25.41 17.44 36.76
C LEU A 1001 26.79 17.32 37.41
N ALA A 1002 27.86 17.38 36.61
CA ALA A 1002 29.23 17.32 37.13
C ALA A 1002 29.54 18.50 38.07
N ARG A 1003 28.93 19.66 37.81
CA ARG A 1003 29.00 20.89 38.62
C ARG A 1003 27.63 21.59 38.58
N PRO A 1004 27.29 22.44 39.58
CA PRO A 1004 26.10 23.27 39.51
C PRO A 1004 26.04 24.07 38.19
N ALA A 1005 24.89 24.05 37.54
CA ALA A 1005 24.66 24.76 36.27
C ALA A 1005 23.47 25.70 36.41
N SER A 1006 23.54 26.86 35.75
CA SER A 1006 22.44 27.82 35.63
C SER A 1006 21.59 27.49 34.40
N PHE A 1007 20.27 27.45 34.55
CA PHE A 1007 19.31 27.17 33.48
C PHE A 1007 17.96 27.85 33.74
N SER A 1008 17.19 28.13 32.69
CA SER A 1008 15.89 28.85 32.79
C SER A 1008 14.68 28.00 32.43
N GLY A 1009 14.88 26.74 32.08
CA GLY A 1009 13.83 25.84 31.63
C GLY A 1009 14.36 24.47 31.21
N LEU A 1010 13.44 23.61 30.77
CA LEU A 1010 13.72 22.30 30.17
C LEU A 1010 13.21 22.25 28.73
N VAL A 1011 13.87 21.44 27.94
CA VAL A 1011 13.43 20.98 26.62
C VAL A 1011 13.22 19.47 26.71
N LEU A 1012 12.04 19.02 26.32
CA LEU A 1012 11.63 17.62 26.38
C LEU A 1012 11.33 17.12 24.97
N MET A 1013 11.78 15.91 24.66
CA MET A 1013 11.38 15.18 23.46
C MET A 1013 10.60 13.93 23.88
N PRO A 1014 9.30 13.81 23.53
CA PRO A 1014 8.57 12.56 23.66
C PRO A 1014 9.25 11.43 22.85
N ARG A 1015 9.07 10.18 23.26
CA ARG A 1015 9.57 9.04 22.48
C ARG A 1015 8.95 9.02 21.08
N GLN A 1016 9.72 8.62 20.09
CA GLN A 1016 9.34 8.78 18.67
C GLN A 1016 8.84 7.48 18.00
N ASN A 1017 8.72 6.38 18.74
CA ASN A 1017 8.66 5.02 18.20
C ASN A 1017 7.48 4.15 18.67
N HIS A 1018 6.42 4.78 19.21
CA HIS A 1018 5.25 4.05 19.72
C HIS A 1018 3.95 4.65 19.22
N ARG A 1019 3.23 3.90 18.39
CA ARG A 1019 2.04 4.40 17.66
C ARG A 1019 0.85 4.74 18.58
N ASP A 1020 0.72 4.04 19.72
CA ASP A 1020 -0.35 4.30 20.70
C ASP A 1020 0.02 5.44 21.69
N HIS A 1021 1.17 6.10 21.53
CA HIS A 1021 1.65 7.14 22.45
C HIS A 1021 1.87 6.68 23.90
N GLU A 1022 2.11 5.38 24.13
CA GLU A 1022 2.42 4.85 25.46
C GLU A 1022 3.71 5.46 26.02
N GLY A 1023 3.60 6.04 27.21
CA GLY A 1023 4.66 6.73 27.95
C GLY A 1023 4.53 8.26 27.91
N ASP A 1024 3.59 8.82 27.16
CA ASP A 1024 3.37 10.27 27.13
C ASP A 1024 3.03 10.79 28.54
N VAL A 1025 3.86 11.71 29.04
CA VAL A 1025 3.67 12.32 30.36
C VAL A 1025 2.61 13.41 30.28
N ARG A 1026 1.61 13.37 31.17
CA ARG A 1026 0.59 14.42 31.30
C ARG A 1026 0.96 15.39 32.41
N GLU A 1027 0.77 15.02 33.67
CA GLU A 1027 1.15 15.90 34.80
C GLU A 1027 2.59 15.63 35.22
N TYR A 1028 3.33 16.68 35.56
CA TYR A 1028 4.73 16.58 35.96
C TYR A 1028 5.05 17.46 37.16
N LEU A 1029 6.12 17.09 37.87
CA LEU A 1029 6.79 17.85 38.90
C LEU A 1029 8.28 17.95 38.57
N VAL A 1030 8.84 19.16 38.63
CA VAL A 1030 10.28 19.41 38.55
C VAL A 1030 10.77 19.88 39.91
N GLU A 1031 11.81 19.24 40.41
CA GLU A 1031 12.50 19.59 41.64
C GLU A 1031 14.00 19.75 41.40
N THR A 1032 14.66 20.54 42.25
CA THR A 1032 16.11 20.74 42.21
C THR A 1032 16.74 20.49 43.57
N SER A 1033 18.02 20.09 43.58
CA SER A 1033 18.81 19.89 44.79
C SER A 1033 20.29 20.18 44.52
N ASP A 1034 21.01 20.65 45.54
CA ASP A 1034 22.47 20.81 45.48
C ASP A 1034 23.23 19.64 46.12
N ASP A 1035 22.61 18.94 47.07
CA ASP A 1035 23.20 17.84 47.83
C ASP A 1035 22.58 16.46 47.54
N GLY A 1036 21.45 16.41 46.82
CA GLY A 1036 20.70 15.20 46.52
C GLY A 1036 19.82 14.68 47.67
N ALA A 1037 19.89 15.32 48.85
CA ALA A 1037 19.12 14.97 50.03
C ALA A 1037 17.92 15.92 50.23
N HIS A 1038 18.12 17.22 50.00
CA HIS A 1038 17.10 18.25 50.16
C HIS A 1038 16.59 18.70 48.79
N TRP A 1039 15.34 18.37 48.48
CA TRP A 1039 14.70 18.70 47.21
C TRP A 1039 13.76 19.88 47.38
N GLN A 1040 13.85 20.84 46.45
CA GLN A 1040 12.96 21.99 46.37
C GLN A 1040 12.09 21.87 45.12
N GLU A 1041 10.77 21.96 45.31
CA GLU A 1041 9.84 22.05 44.19
C GLU A 1041 10.09 23.33 43.40
N LEU A 1042 10.41 23.15 42.11
CA LEU A 1042 10.67 24.24 41.19
C LEU A 1042 9.40 24.62 40.42
N GLN A 1043 8.73 23.62 39.84
CA GLN A 1043 7.50 23.81 39.07
C GLN A 1043 6.69 22.51 38.96
N ARG A 1044 5.37 22.65 38.95
CA ARG A 1044 4.42 21.59 38.58
C ARG A 1044 3.58 22.07 37.40
N GLY A 1045 3.18 21.16 36.51
CA GLY A 1045 2.40 21.52 35.33
C GLY A 1045 1.84 20.33 34.59
N ALA A 1046 1.33 20.60 33.38
CA ALA A 1046 0.86 19.57 32.47
C ALA A 1046 1.48 19.76 31.08
N LEU A 1047 1.85 18.64 30.46
CA LEU A 1047 2.26 18.52 29.07
C LEU A 1047 1.08 18.03 28.23
N VAL A 1048 1.26 18.06 26.91
CA VAL A 1048 0.29 17.53 25.94
C VAL A 1048 0.82 16.23 25.33
N SER A 1049 -0.08 15.37 24.86
CA SER A 1049 0.31 14.20 24.07
C SER A 1049 0.62 14.65 22.64
N THR A 1050 1.84 14.38 22.20
CA THR A 1050 2.40 14.80 20.90
C THR A 1050 3.72 14.07 20.64
N TYR A 1051 4.16 14.05 19.38
CA TYR A 1051 5.56 13.70 19.05
C TYR A 1051 6.48 14.92 19.02
N ASP A 1052 5.93 16.13 19.12
CA ASP A 1052 6.71 17.36 19.03
C ASP A 1052 7.50 17.64 20.30
N GLN A 1053 8.62 18.34 20.12
CA GLN A 1053 9.43 18.85 21.23
C GLN A 1053 8.63 19.83 22.09
N GLN A 1054 8.65 19.63 23.41
CA GLN A 1054 7.97 20.48 24.39
C GLN A 1054 8.97 21.28 25.21
N ARG A 1055 8.55 22.45 25.74
CA ARG A 1055 9.39 23.30 26.58
C ARG A 1055 8.69 23.64 27.89
N ILE A 1056 9.44 23.54 28.99
CA ILE A 1056 9.02 24.01 30.31
C ILE A 1056 9.86 25.24 30.63
N ALA A 1057 9.22 26.41 30.71
CA ALA A 1057 9.89 27.65 31.10
C ALA A 1057 9.63 27.94 32.59
N PHE A 1058 10.71 28.13 33.36
CA PHE A 1058 10.59 28.41 34.81
C PHE A 1058 10.28 29.89 35.10
N GLY A 1059 10.38 30.76 34.10
CA GLY A 1059 10.24 32.22 34.24
C GLY A 1059 11.38 32.89 35.04
N ARG A 1060 12.36 32.11 35.49
CA ARG A 1060 13.54 32.57 36.25
C ARG A 1060 14.73 31.66 35.99
N ASN A 1061 15.93 32.16 36.22
CA ASN A 1061 17.15 31.35 36.23
C ASN A 1061 17.24 30.58 37.54
N VAL A 1062 17.64 29.32 37.45
CA VAL A 1062 17.87 28.41 38.58
C VAL A 1062 19.27 27.86 38.45
N THR A 1063 20.01 27.84 39.55
CA THR A 1063 21.31 27.17 39.63
C THR A 1063 21.16 25.98 40.56
N ALA A 1064 21.46 24.78 40.04
CA ALA A 1064 21.39 23.56 40.83
C ALA A 1064 22.41 22.53 40.35
N ARG A 1065 22.82 21.61 41.22
CA ARG A 1065 23.63 20.44 40.85
C ARG A 1065 22.79 19.26 40.36
N GLN A 1066 21.57 19.11 40.88
CA GLN A 1066 20.67 18.01 40.54
C GLN A 1066 19.29 18.54 40.17
N LEU A 1067 18.65 17.81 39.25
CA LEU A 1067 17.29 18.03 38.77
C LEU A 1067 16.54 16.70 38.85
N ARG A 1068 15.30 16.70 39.34
CA ARG A 1068 14.42 15.54 39.28
C ARG A 1068 13.17 15.91 38.50
N PHE A 1069 12.92 15.18 37.42
CA PHE A 1069 11.67 15.25 36.66
C PHE A 1069 10.81 14.07 37.07
N THR A 1070 9.68 14.33 37.71
CA THR A 1070 8.72 13.32 38.12
C THR A 1070 7.48 13.41 37.27
N ALA A 1071 7.23 12.35 36.52
CA ALA A 1071 6.00 12.15 35.77
C ALA A 1071 4.92 11.68 36.78
N LEU A 1072 3.87 12.48 36.96
CA LEU A 1072 2.82 12.27 37.98
C LEU A 1072 1.62 11.49 37.42
N SER A 1073 1.29 11.69 36.15
CA SER A 1073 0.25 10.94 35.43
C SER A 1073 0.55 10.80 33.93
N GLY A 1074 -0.02 9.79 33.28
CA GLY A 1074 -0.04 9.61 31.83
C GLY A 1074 -1.40 9.99 31.21
N PHE A 1075 -1.58 9.71 29.91
CA PHE A 1075 -2.85 9.92 29.22
C PHE A 1075 -3.76 8.68 29.25
N GLY A 1076 -5.07 8.88 29.38
CA GLY A 1076 -6.03 7.78 29.41
C GLY A 1076 -5.76 6.81 30.57
N ALA A 1077 -5.57 5.52 30.24
CA ALA A 1077 -5.26 4.47 31.20
C ALA A 1077 -3.75 4.16 31.31
N ASP A 1078 -2.91 4.94 30.64
CA ASP A 1078 -1.47 4.72 30.60
C ASP A 1078 -0.81 5.03 31.95
N ASN A 1079 -0.13 4.03 32.51
CA ASN A 1079 0.59 4.14 33.78
C ASN A 1079 2.12 4.16 33.61
N THR A 1080 2.59 4.33 32.38
CA THR A 1080 4.01 4.41 32.06
C THR A 1080 4.45 5.85 31.83
N ALA A 1081 5.76 6.09 31.86
CA ALA A 1081 6.37 7.36 31.47
C ALA A 1081 7.57 7.08 30.57
N ALA A 1082 7.75 7.88 29.53
CA ALA A 1082 8.90 7.80 28.65
C ALA A 1082 9.30 9.17 28.09
N LEU A 1083 10.60 9.37 27.91
CA LEU A 1083 11.17 10.52 27.24
C LEU A 1083 12.29 10.05 26.34
N ALA A 1084 12.30 10.51 25.10
CA ALA A 1084 13.47 10.37 24.25
C ALA A 1084 14.60 11.27 24.78
N GLU A 1085 14.29 12.53 25.10
CA GLU A 1085 15.28 13.48 25.59
C GLU A 1085 14.73 14.45 26.64
N LEU A 1086 15.61 14.88 27.53
CA LEU A 1086 15.44 15.96 28.49
C LEU A 1086 16.74 16.77 28.54
N ALA A 1087 16.69 18.02 28.09
CA ALA A 1087 17.83 18.93 28.11
C ALA A 1087 17.53 20.24 28.84
N LEU A 1088 18.57 20.86 29.40
CA LEU A 1088 18.47 22.17 30.05
C LEU A 1088 18.46 23.30 29.02
N VAL A 1089 17.61 24.31 29.23
CA VAL A 1089 17.80 25.64 28.61
C VAL A 1089 18.91 26.35 29.40
N TYR A 1090 20.16 26.08 29.01
CA TYR A 1090 21.36 26.48 29.73
C TYR A 1090 21.63 28.00 29.65
N MET A 1091 21.97 28.60 30.80
CA MET A 1091 22.18 30.04 30.99
C MET A 1091 23.55 30.37 31.61
N GLY A 1092 24.45 29.39 31.69
CA GLY A 1092 25.79 29.58 32.24
C GLY A 1092 26.82 30.09 31.21
N ALA A 1093 28.10 29.96 31.55
CA ALA A 1093 29.20 30.37 30.67
C ALA A 1093 29.20 29.55 29.36
N PRO A 1094 29.54 30.14 28.20
CA PRO A 1094 29.53 29.43 26.92
C PRO A 1094 30.23 28.07 26.99
N LEU A 1095 29.52 27.02 26.55
CA LEU A 1095 30.07 25.68 26.43
C LEU A 1095 30.94 25.58 25.17
N PRO A 1096 31.89 24.64 25.11
CA PRO A 1096 32.65 24.38 23.89
C PRO A 1096 31.72 24.13 22.68
N GLU A 1097 32.09 24.67 21.51
CA GLU A 1097 31.35 24.42 20.27
C GLU A 1097 31.32 22.93 19.93
N ASN A 1098 30.27 22.50 19.24
CA ASN A 1098 30.18 21.12 18.78
C ASN A 1098 31.29 20.82 17.75
N SER A 1099 31.82 19.60 17.81
CA SER A 1099 32.83 19.12 16.87
C SER A 1099 32.50 17.71 16.39
N GLY A 1100 32.60 17.49 15.08
CA GLY A 1100 32.38 16.17 14.48
C GLY A 1100 30.92 15.84 14.18
N ALA A 1101 30.69 14.63 13.66
CA ALA A 1101 29.35 14.11 13.38
C ALA A 1101 28.71 13.51 14.64
N VAL A 1102 27.39 13.57 14.73
CA VAL A 1102 26.60 12.80 15.71
C VAL A 1102 26.21 11.48 15.06
N ASP A 1103 26.52 10.37 15.71
CA ASP A 1103 26.05 9.06 15.28
C ASP A 1103 24.75 8.73 16.03
N TYR A 1104 23.64 8.86 15.33
CA TYR A 1104 22.31 8.52 15.86
C TYR A 1104 22.10 7.01 15.72
N LYS A 1105 21.66 6.36 16.79
CA LYS A 1105 21.26 4.96 16.77
C LYS A 1105 20.05 4.79 15.86
N ARG A 1106 19.85 3.59 15.34
CA ARG A 1106 18.66 3.26 14.56
C ARG A 1106 17.45 3.19 15.49
N VAL A 1107 16.33 3.77 15.07
CA VAL A 1107 15.04 3.59 15.73
C VAL A 1107 14.69 2.10 15.74
N GLN A 1108 14.37 1.56 16.92
CA GLN A 1108 13.63 0.31 17.06
C GLN A 1108 12.19 0.68 17.33
N SER A 1109 11.22 0.17 16.55
CA SER A 1109 9.82 0.36 16.95
C SER A 1109 9.59 -0.42 18.25
N ALA A 1110 8.64 0.05 19.04
CA ALA A 1110 8.21 -0.68 20.24
C ALA A 1110 6.92 -1.48 20.00
N SER A 1111 6.34 -1.39 18.80
CA SER A 1111 5.14 -2.12 18.41
C SER A 1111 5.55 -3.46 17.78
N SER A 1112 5.42 -4.53 18.57
CA SER A 1112 5.92 -5.87 18.24
C SER A 1112 5.42 -6.48 16.93
N ASP A 1113 4.33 -5.95 16.36
CA ASP A 1113 3.73 -6.36 15.09
C ASP A 1113 4.30 -5.67 13.85
N ILE A 1114 5.13 -4.64 14.02
CA ILE A 1114 5.73 -3.85 12.92
C ILE A 1114 7.22 -4.16 12.73
N ASP A 1115 7.88 -4.70 13.77
CA ASP A 1115 9.32 -4.95 13.80
C ASP A 1115 9.80 -6.23 13.09
N GLU A 1116 8.95 -6.92 12.33
CA GLU A 1116 9.39 -8.04 11.48
C GLU A 1116 10.44 -7.62 10.41
N ASN A 1117 10.64 -6.31 10.22
CA ASN A 1117 11.58 -5.73 9.26
C ASN A 1117 12.91 -5.23 9.82
N ILE A 1118 13.10 -5.18 11.15
CA ILE A 1118 14.42 -4.85 11.70
C ILE A 1118 15.26 -6.13 11.62
N GLY A 1119 16.45 -6.04 11.01
CA GLY A 1119 17.40 -7.16 10.92
C GLY A 1119 17.63 -7.83 12.29
N PRO A 1120 18.21 -9.04 12.34
CA PRO A 1120 18.26 -9.84 13.55
C PRO A 1120 18.73 -8.99 14.73
N ALA A 1121 17.91 -8.96 15.79
CA ALA A 1121 18.33 -8.44 17.08
C ALA A 1121 19.69 -9.06 17.43
N GLU A 1122 20.59 -8.26 18.02
CA GLU A 1122 21.81 -8.83 18.60
C GLU A 1122 21.42 -10.05 19.45
N PRO A 1123 22.12 -11.19 19.29
CA PRO A 1123 21.79 -12.38 20.06
C PRO A 1123 21.81 -12.02 21.54
N LYS A 1124 20.68 -12.24 22.23
CA LYS A 1124 20.63 -12.13 23.69
C LYS A 1124 21.79 -12.96 24.24
N LYS A 1125 22.73 -12.30 24.93
CA LYS A 1125 23.81 -13.02 25.64
C LYS A 1125 23.13 -14.07 26.52
N PRO A 1126 23.58 -15.34 26.49
CA PRO A 1126 23.04 -16.34 27.40
C PRO A 1126 23.21 -15.83 28.83
N ALA A 1127 22.15 -15.95 29.63
CA ALA A 1127 22.19 -15.63 31.05
C ALA A 1127 23.37 -16.38 31.68
N LYS A 1128 24.24 -15.65 32.37
CA LYS A 1128 25.31 -16.25 33.17
C LYS A 1128 24.74 -16.87 34.43
#